data_AF-A0A8J3A705-F1
#
_entry.id   AF-A0A8J3A705-F1
#
_cell.length_a   1.000
_cell.length_b   1.000
_cell.length_c   1.000
_cell.angle_alpha   90.00
_cell.angle_beta   90.00
_cell.angle_gamma   90.00
#
_symmetry.space_group_name_H-M   'P 1'
#
loop_
_entity.id
_entity.type
_entity.pdbx_description
1 polymer ?
#
loop_
_entity_poly.entity_id
_entity_poly.type
_entity_poly.pdbx_seq_one_letter_code
_entity_poly.pdbx_strand_id
1 'polypeptide(L)'
;MLKSRFLAGAFGAASVTVPVLSAEAAPQLAQVFTDRMVIQRDKAVPVWGIAEPGERLTVSFNGRTYRTTADRDGRWQVSLRPTDGGGPYTLSVSNRDGADISIDDVMAGDVFLCSGQSNMEYPVERALNPDRILGQSEDSTLRLLKVPKASTPAPVYTFGSETSWQTADAGSVAGFSAVCYFFAKDLQADVDVPIGLIDASWGGSQIEAWMSAAALAQTGLDDDKLDMLAAYAEDPVAGAAKFGAVWEDWWASAMPSDPAPWAYKGADYERWKPVPIPHTSWTVWENETTGNHNGIVFYATTVSLTAEEAAAANALSLARIDEVDVTWINGQFLNSTFGWGTPRTYDLPDGMLKEGENTIVVSVYSGWDQGGMTGPTEDIALMLAGGDAIPLGDSWTYNVIPTSVGAPPSPPWTSVTGLTGMYNAMIAPLGEMPLKAALWYQGESDAGQPQTYDDYLAAMIEDWRGRFGSEMPFGVVQLANFGTLRSGPVDSGWAGLREAQRAVAAADPSTGLIVSVDAGNARDIHPADKLVLGQRAARLMRDLAYGQDVATGPIATSATARDGKIIVSFDEVNGALSVIGGTSPNALELCPADEPCRYVTASTNGSDLEIDTDVIDGEVRYCWADAPICTLYDDFGLPAAPFGLMVQRE
;
A
#
# COMPACT_ATOMS: atom_id res chain seq x y z
N MET A 1 15.77 99.44 -20.72
CA MET A 1 14.84 99.00 -21.77
C MET A 1 14.32 97.62 -21.40
N LEU A 2 13.00 97.48 -21.31
CA LEU A 2 12.25 96.29 -20.93
C LEU A 2 12.57 95.09 -21.85
N LYS A 3 12.66 93.88 -21.29
CA LYS A 3 11.67 92.81 -21.52
C LYS A 3 11.91 91.61 -20.59
N SER A 4 10.81 91.15 -20.04
CA SER A 4 10.56 90.10 -19.07
C SER A 4 10.70 88.69 -19.67
N ARG A 5 11.17 87.73 -18.84
CA ARG A 5 10.91 86.30 -19.01
C ARG A 5 10.62 85.68 -17.64
N PHE A 6 9.43 85.10 -17.52
CA PHE A 6 8.97 84.29 -16.39
C PHE A 6 9.75 82.97 -16.34
N LEU A 7 10.16 82.55 -15.14
CA LEU A 7 10.49 81.15 -14.83
C LEU A 7 9.52 80.67 -13.75
N ALA A 8 8.78 79.61 -14.07
CA ALA A 8 7.89 78.91 -13.16
C ALA A 8 8.72 78.09 -12.15
N GLY A 9 8.48 78.31 -10.86
CA GLY A 9 9.01 77.47 -9.79
C GLY A 9 8.11 76.26 -9.58
N ALA A 10 8.62 75.07 -9.85
CA ALA A 10 7.96 73.81 -9.49
C ALA A 10 8.27 73.48 -8.02
N PHE A 11 7.25 73.46 -7.17
CA PHE A 11 7.32 72.86 -5.84
C PHE A 11 7.16 71.35 -5.99
N GLY A 12 8.24 70.60 -5.80
CA GLY A 12 8.20 69.14 -5.69
C GLY A 12 7.68 68.73 -4.31
N ALA A 13 6.49 68.14 -4.26
CA ALA A 13 6.02 67.43 -3.08
C ALA A 13 6.71 66.06 -3.03
N ALA A 14 7.57 65.86 -2.03
CA ALA A 14 8.15 64.55 -1.76
C ALA A 14 7.08 63.67 -1.08
N SER A 15 6.52 62.72 -1.82
CA SER A 15 5.71 61.65 -1.24
C SER A 15 6.62 60.72 -0.44
N VAL A 16 6.47 60.74 0.88
CA VAL A 16 7.05 59.72 1.77
C VAL A 16 6.25 58.45 1.57
N THR A 17 6.76 57.51 0.78
CA THR A 17 6.27 56.14 0.75
C THR A 17 6.72 55.45 2.04
N VAL A 18 5.79 55.32 3.00
CA VAL A 18 5.98 54.44 4.15
C VAL A 18 5.99 53.01 3.60
N PRO A 19 7.05 52.20 3.83
CA PRO A 19 7.00 50.80 3.46
C PRO A 19 5.87 50.14 4.26
N VAL A 20 4.89 49.60 3.57
CA VAL A 20 3.94 48.66 4.18
C VAL A 20 4.79 47.45 4.54
N LEU A 21 5.04 47.24 5.84
CA LEU A 21 5.51 45.96 6.35
C LEU A 21 4.45 44.95 5.92
N SER A 22 4.77 44.10 4.94
CA SER A 22 3.98 42.89 4.69
C SER A 22 3.93 42.14 6.01
N ALA A 23 2.72 41.85 6.50
CA ALA A 23 2.56 40.92 7.62
C ALA A 23 3.26 39.61 7.23
N GLU A 24 4.16 39.11 8.07
CA GLU A 24 4.76 37.79 7.88
C GLU A 24 3.63 36.76 7.79
N ALA A 25 3.69 35.86 6.80
CA ALA A 25 2.70 34.82 6.65
C ALA A 25 2.67 33.97 7.93
N ALA A 26 1.47 33.52 8.35
CA ALA A 26 1.38 32.66 9.51
C ALA A 26 2.23 31.40 9.29
N PRO A 27 2.96 30.92 10.33
CA PRO A 27 3.65 29.64 10.21
C PRO A 27 2.65 28.54 9.82
N GLN A 28 3.15 27.46 9.26
CA GLN A 28 2.40 26.27 8.90
C GLN A 28 2.96 25.07 9.64
N LEU A 29 2.05 24.21 10.10
CA LEU A 29 2.38 22.93 10.71
C LEU A 29 2.21 21.82 9.66
N ALA A 30 3.00 20.75 9.75
CA ALA A 30 2.81 19.61 8.86
C ALA A 30 1.40 19.01 9.00
N GLN A 31 0.81 18.57 7.88
CA GLN A 31 -0.61 18.16 7.82
C GLN A 31 -0.98 16.95 8.67
N VAL A 32 0.00 16.17 9.14
CA VAL A 32 -0.22 15.06 10.07
C VAL A 32 -0.69 15.53 11.46
N PHE A 33 -0.34 16.77 11.83
CA PHE A 33 -0.76 17.38 13.09
C PHE A 33 -2.09 18.10 12.89
N THR A 34 -3.17 17.51 13.40
CA THR A 34 -4.52 18.08 13.36
C THR A 34 -5.20 17.93 14.72
N ASP A 35 -6.32 18.63 14.91
CA ASP A 35 -7.09 18.55 16.15
C ASP A 35 -7.43 17.09 16.48
N ARG A 36 -7.57 16.78 17.78
CA ARG A 36 -7.93 15.45 18.30
C ARG A 36 -6.87 14.37 18.10
N MET A 37 -5.66 14.73 17.67
CA MET A 37 -4.59 13.76 17.47
C MET A 37 -4.13 13.09 18.77
N VAL A 38 -3.47 11.94 18.62
CA VAL A 38 -2.66 11.33 19.68
C VAL A 38 -1.20 11.51 19.33
N ILE A 39 -0.44 12.07 20.26
CA ILE A 39 1.00 12.15 20.19
C ILE A 39 1.61 11.02 21.01
N GLN A 40 2.66 10.38 20.49
CA GLN A 40 3.28 9.25 21.16
C GLN A 40 3.88 9.66 22.51
N ARG A 41 3.42 9.01 23.58
CA ARG A 41 3.95 9.15 24.94
C ARG A 41 5.33 8.51 25.07
N ASP A 42 6.03 8.82 26.15
CA ASP A 42 7.31 8.22 26.59
C ASP A 42 8.49 8.34 25.61
N LYS A 43 8.28 8.93 24.43
CA LYS A 43 9.32 9.21 23.43
C LYS A 43 9.39 10.72 23.17
N ALA A 44 10.55 11.18 22.72
CA ALA A 44 10.69 12.55 22.25
C ALA A 44 10.02 12.65 20.87
N VAL A 45 9.14 13.63 20.67
CA VAL A 45 8.32 13.72 19.44
C VAL A 45 8.76 14.93 18.62
N PRO A 46 9.23 14.76 17.38
CA PRO A 46 9.49 15.89 16.50
C PRO A 46 8.17 16.56 16.10
N VAL A 47 8.15 17.88 16.13
CA VAL A 47 7.06 18.71 15.58
C VAL A 47 7.69 19.68 14.60
N TRP A 48 7.18 19.71 13.38
CA TRP A 48 7.81 20.40 12.27
C TRP A 48 6.80 21.08 11.35
N GLY A 49 7.30 21.99 10.52
CA GLY A 49 6.49 22.73 9.57
C GLY A 49 7.29 23.69 8.71
N ILE A 50 6.60 24.64 8.09
CA ILE A 50 7.16 25.69 7.24
C ILE A 50 6.84 27.06 7.83
N ALA A 51 7.75 28.01 7.66
CA ALA A 51 7.63 29.40 8.08
C ALA A 51 8.52 30.27 7.18
N GLU A 52 8.50 31.59 7.34
CA GLU A 52 9.40 32.45 6.58
C GLU A 52 10.87 32.15 6.94
N PRO A 53 11.81 32.13 5.97
CA PRO A 53 13.22 31.83 6.27
C PRO A 53 13.81 32.74 7.35
N GLY A 54 14.38 32.14 8.41
CA GLY A 54 14.94 32.87 9.55
C GLY A 54 13.92 33.33 10.60
N GLU A 55 12.64 33.04 10.41
CA GLU A 55 11.57 33.37 11.37
C GLU A 55 11.77 32.61 12.69
N ARG A 56 11.59 33.31 13.81
CA ARG A 56 11.73 32.73 15.15
C ARG A 56 10.38 32.29 15.68
N LEU A 57 10.27 31.00 15.98
CA LEU A 57 9.03 30.36 16.38
C LEU A 57 9.11 29.92 17.84
N THR A 58 7.96 30.00 18.50
CA THR A 58 7.74 29.45 19.84
C THR A 58 6.67 28.37 19.75
N VAL A 59 7.01 27.16 20.18
CA VAL A 59 6.06 26.03 20.24
C VAL A 59 5.72 25.77 21.70
N SER A 60 4.44 25.64 22.03
CA SER A 60 3.99 25.31 23.38
C SER A 60 3.18 24.03 23.39
N PHE A 61 3.48 23.14 24.33
CA PHE A 61 2.77 21.88 24.52
C PHE A 61 2.89 21.42 25.98
N ASN A 62 1.78 21.00 26.58
CA ASN A 62 1.71 20.51 27.97
C ASN A 62 2.46 21.41 28.99
N GLY A 63 2.16 22.72 28.95
CA GLY A 63 2.77 23.72 29.84
C GLY A 63 4.28 23.97 29.60
N ARG A 64 4.87 23.39 28.56
CA ARG A 64 6.29 23.57 28.19
C ARG A 64 6.39 24.43 26.94
N THR A 65 7.48 25.18 26.86
CA THR A 65 7.79 26.07 25.74
C THR A 65 9.11 25.69 25.10
N TYR A 66 9.09 25.59 23.78
CA TYR A 66 10.23 25.28 22.92
C TYR A 66 10.43 26.46 21.95
N ARG A 67 11.67 26.71 21.55
CA ARG A 67 12.00 27.78 20.60
C ARG A 67 12.86 27.24 19.49
N THR A 68 12.57 27.65 18.27
CA THR A 68 13.34 27.29 17.08
C THR A 68 13.40 28.46 16.11
N THR A 69 14.18 28.31 15.05
CA THR A 69 14.27 29.28 13.95
C THR A 69 14.14 28.51 12.65
N ALA A 70 13.29 28.97 11.74
CA ALA A 70 13.17 28.41 10.42
C ALA A 70 14.49 28.54 9.66
N ASP A 71 14.88 27.49 8.95
CA ASP A 71 16.10 27.46 8.16
C ASP A 71 15.98 28.32 6.89
N ARG A 72 17.02 28.27 6.04
CA ARG A 72 17.06 29.04 4.78
C ARG A 72 15.99 28.66 3.77
N ASP A 73 15.41 27.47 3.91
CA ASP A 73 14.35 26.93 3.05
C ASP A 73 12.98 27.06 3.74
N GLY A 74 12.91 27.73 4.89
CA GLY A 74 11.69 27.94 5.67
C GLY A 74 11.31 26.75 6.56
N ARG A 75 12.08 25.67 6.59
CA ARG A 75 11.78 24.49 7.42
C ARG A 75 12.14 24.73 8.87
N TRP A 76 11.28 24.29 9.77
CA TRP A 76 11.54 24.36 11.21
C TRP A 76 11.12 23.07 11.91
N GLN A 77 11.78 22.78 13.03
CA GLN A 77 11.44 21.65 13.88
C GLN A 77 11.77 21.96 15.35
N VAL A 78 10.99 21.37 16.26
CA VAL A 78 11.31 21.22 17.68
C VAL A 78 11.14 19.75 18.07
N SER A 79 11.84 19.31 19.12
CA SER A 79 11.61 18.00 19.73
C SER A 79 10.89 18.20 21.06
N LEU A 80 9.62 17.78 21.11
CA LEU A 80 8.85 17.72 22.34
C LEU A 80 9.45 16.65 23.25
N ARG A 81 9.57 16.99 24.53
CA ARG A 81 10.04 16.02 25.52
C ARG A 81 9.02 14.89 25.71
N PRO A 82 9.47 13.69 26.12
CA PRO A 82 8.58 12.63 26.59
C PRO A 82 7.54 13.17 27.56
N THR A 83 6.30 12.73 27.33
CA THR A 83 5.11 13.15 28.05
C THR A 83 4.37 11.89 28.49
N ASP A 84 3.97 11.85 29.76
CA ASP A 84 3.16 10.76 30.30
C ASP A 84 1.77 10.75 29.64
N GLY A 85 1.10 9.60 29.64
CA GLY A 85 -0.24 9.46 29.07
C GLY A 85 -1.27 10.43 29.68
N GLY A 86 -2.14 11.00 28.87
CA GLY A 86 -3.20 11.91 29.32
C GLY A 86 -3.58 12.99 28.30
N GLY A 87 -4.17 14.07 28.79
CA GLY A 87 -4.74 15.16 27.97
C GLY A 87 -6.20 15.44 28.34
N PRO A 88 -6.92 16.24 27.53
CA PRO A 88 -6.45 16.90 26.32
C PRO A 88 -5.47 18.05 26.60
N TYR A 89 -4.51 18.23 25.70
CA TYR A 89 -3.59 19.35 25.65
C TYR A 89 -3.85 20.20 24.39
N THR A 90 -3.27 21.40 24.36
CA THR A 90 -3.17 22.22 23.16
C THR A 90 -1.70 22.29 22.73
N LEU A 91 -1.43 22.05 21.45
CA LEU A 91 -0.16 22.32 20.79
C LEU A 91 -0.31 23.65 20.04
N SER A 92 0.48 24.66 20.41
CA SER A 92 0.46 25.95 19.73
C SER A 92 1.81 26.33 19.14
N VAL A 93 1.79 27.02 18.00
CA VAL A 93 2.97 27.52 17.28
C VAL A 93 2.76 28.99 16.98
N SER A 94 3.52 29.84 17.66
CA SER A 94 3.42 31.29 17.51
C SER A 94 4.71 31.92 16.99
N ASN A 95 4.58 32.93 16.13
CA ASN A 95 5.69 33.82 15.80
C ASN A 95 5.75 35.05 16.73
N ARG A 96 6.64 36.00 16.43
CA ARG A 96 6.83 37.21 17.25
C ARG A 96 5.69 38.22 17.14
N ASP A 97 4.95 38.17 16.04
CA ASP A 97 3.86 39.08 15.73
C ASP A 97 2.50 38.58 16.27
N GLY A 98 2.49 37.40 16.90
CA GLY A 98 1.31 36.82 17.53
C GLY A 98 0.39 36.07 16.56
N ALA A 99 0.84 35.79 15.32
CA ALA A 99 0.20 34.77 14.49
C ALA A 99 0.40 33.41 15.16
N ASP A 100 -0.69 32.71 15.45
CA ASP A 100 -0.71 31.49 16.25
C ASP A 100 -1.47 30.39 15.50
N ILE A 101 -0.86 29.23 15.33
CA ILE A 101 -1.54 27.99 14.96
C ILE A 101 -1.83 27.26 16.27
N SER A 102 -3.07 26.83 16.47
CA SER A 102 -3.44 25.96 17.60
C SER A 102 -3.98 24.65 17.07
N ILE A 103 -3.49 23.56 17.64
CA ILE A 103 -4.05 22.22 17.49
C ILE A 103 -4.60 21.83 18.85
N ASP A 104 -5.90 21.62 18.93
CA ASP A 104 -6.64 21.37 20.17
C ASP A 104 -7.00 19.89 20.33
N ASP A 105 -7.35 19.50 21.57
CA ASP A 105 -7.72 18.11 21.91
C ASP A 105 -6.59 17.09 21.63
N VAL A 106 -5.33 17.49 21.84
CA VAL A 106 -4.17 16.62 21.67
C VAL A 106 -4.01 15.71 22.88
N MET A 107 -4.11 14.40 22.67
CA MET A 107 -3.85 13.41 23.72
C MET A 107 -2.39 12.95 23.65
N ALA A 108 -1.77 12.68 24.80
CA ALA A 108 -0.53 11.90 24.87
C ALA A 108 -0.89 10.44 25.14
N GLY A 109 -0.46 9.52 24.27
CA GLY A 109 -0.91 8.13 24.30
C GLY A 109 -0.04 7.21 23.46
N ASP A 110 -0.49 5.98 23.26
CA ASP A 110 0.19 4.99 22.41
C ASP A 110 -0.36 5.06 20.98
N VAL A 111 0.52 5.26 20.01
CA VAL A 111 0.16 5.42 18.59
C VAL A 111 0.59 4.20 17.79
N PHE A 112 -0.35 3.59 17.07
CA PHE A 112 -0.13 2.38 16.28
C PHE A 112 -0.38 2.64 14.80
N LEU A 113 0.51 2.12 13.95
CA LEU A 113 0.31 2.08 12.50
C LEU A 113 -0.24 0.72 12.09
N CYS A 114 -1.41 0.72 11.46
CA CYS A 114 -2.02 -0.44 10.85
C CYS A 114 -1.95 -0.29 9.33
N SER A 115 -1.19 -1.16 8.68
CA SER A 115 -0.92 -1.07 7.25
C SER A 115 -0.95 -2.42 6.54
N GLY A 116 -1.00 -2.36 5.22
CA GLY A 116 -1.10 -3.52 4.33
C GLY A 116 -2.23 -3.36 3.33
N GLN A 117 -2.78 -4.48 2.88
CA GLN A 117 -3.74 -4.48 1.78
C GLN A 117 -5.19 -4.70 2.24
N SER A 118 -6.00 -5.33 1.40
CA SER A 118 -7.46 -5.44 1.52
C SER A 118 -7.96 -6.05 2.83
N ASN A 119 -7.21 -6.97 3.43
CA ASN A 119 -7.57 -7.56 4.73
C ASN A 119 -7.28 -6.62 5.91
N MET A 120 -6.26 -5.76 5.82
CA MET A 120 -6.09 -4.63 6.76
C MET A 120 -7.16 -3.57 6.52
N GLU A 121 -7.46 -3.24 5.26
CA GLU A 121 -8.46 -2.23 4.86
C GLU A 121 -9.89 -2.62 5.22
N TYR A 122 -10.15 -3.90 5.48
CA TYR A 122 -11.49 -4.44 5.67
C TYR A 122 -12.28 -3.65 6.74
N PRO A 123 -13.36 -2.95 6.37
CA PRO A 123 -13.99 -1.97 7.26
C PRO A 123 -14.88 -2.63 8.31
N VAL A 124 -15.04 -1.98 9.48
CA VAL A 124 -15.90 -2.47 10.58
C VAL A 124 -17.33 -2.72 10.14
N GLU A 125 -17.89 -1.89 9.27
CA GLU A 125 -19.26 -2.06 8.76
C GLU A 125 -19.48 -3.36 7.97
N ARG A 126 -18.40 -3.99 7.50
CA ARG A 126 -18.42 -5.30 6.81
C ARG A 126 -18.07 -6.47 7.73
N ALA A 127 -17.57 -6.21 8.94
CA ALA A 127 -17.20 -7.26 9.90
C ALA A 127 -18.44 -7.97 10.46
N LEU A 128 -18.23 -9.04 11.24
CA LEU A 128 -19.34 -9.74 11.90
C LEU A 128 -20.01 -8.85 12.98
N ASN A 129 -21.34 -8.79 12.96
CA ASN A 129 -22.19 -8.03 13.90
C ASN A 129 -21.95 -6.50 13.91
N PRO A 130 -21.90 -5.82 12.75
CA PRO A 130 -21.46 -4.42 12.66
C PRO A 130 -22.39 -3.47 13.43
N ASP A 131 -23.71 -3.70 13.40
CA ASP A 131 -24.69 -2.86 14.11
C ASP A 131 -24.42 -2.74 15.61
N ARG A 132 -24.04 -3.86 16.24
CA ARG A 132 -23.72 -3.88 17.67
C ARG A 132 -22.41 -3.17 17.95
N ILE A 133 -21.40 -3.40 17.10
CA ILE A 133 -20.08 -2.79 17.25
C ILE A 133 -20.19 -1.27 17.13
N LEU A 134 -20.83 -0.78 16.08
CA LEU A 134 -21.00 0.65 15.83
C LEU A 134 -21.93 1.31 16.87
N GLY A 135 -22.94 0.59 17.36
CA GLY A 135 -23.77 1.07 18.46
C GLY A 135 -23.04 1.20 19.80
N GLN A 136 -21.82 0.67 19.92
CA GLN A 136 -21.00 0.67 21.13
C GLN A 136 -19.61 1.31 20.90
N SER A 137 -19.41 1.99 19.77
CA SER A 137 -18.08 2.42 19.34
C SER A 137 -17.64 3.78 19.87
N GLU A 138 -18.53 4.53 20.53
CA GLU A 138 -18.21 5.83 21.13
C GLU A 138 -17.13 5.67 22.21
N ASP A 139 -15.96 6.26 21.95
CA ASP A 139 -14.81 6.20 22.85
C ASP A 139 -13.95 7.45 22.68
N SER A 140 -13.99 8.33 23.67
CA SER A 140 -13.23 9.58 23.65
C SER A 140 -11.73 9.40 23.92
N THR A 141 -11.25 8.19 24.21
CA THR A 141 -9.83 7.90 24.43
C THR A 141 -9.17 7.19 23.25
N LEU A 142 -9.98 6.74 22.28
CA LEU A 142 -9.54 6.17 21.02
C LEU A 142 -9.65 7.22 19.91
N ARG A 143 -8.55 7.45 19.18
CA ARG A 143 -8.49 8.40 18.06
C ARG A 143 -8.05 7.70 16.79
N LEU A 144 -8.67 8.07 15.68
CA LEU A 144 -8.52 7.41 14.39
C LEU A 144 -8.00 8.40 13.35
N LEU A 145 -6.95 8.03 12.62
CA LEU A 145 -6.46 8.72 11.44
C LEU A 145 -6.53 7.75 10.26
N LYS A 146 -7.43 8.02 9.30
CA LYS A 146 -7.49 7.24 8.07
C LYS A 146 -6.69 7.95 6.98
N VAL A 147 -5.63 7.33 6.52
CA VAL A 147 -4.76 7.88 5.48
C VAL A 147 -5.45 7.75 4.12
N PRO A 148 -5.56 8.83 3.33
CA PRO A 148 -6.14 8.76 2.01
C PRO A 148 -5.25 7.94 1.07
N LYS A 149 -5.90 7.13 0.22
CA LYS A 149 -5.23 6.36 -0.83
C LYS A 149 -4.61 7.31 -1.85
N ALA A 150 -3.30 7.26 -1.97
CA ALA A 150 -2.54 8.03 -2.94
C ALA A 150 -1.27 7.26 -3.34
N SER A 151 -0.78 7.51 -4.55
CA SER A 151 0.48 6.94 -5.02
C SER A 151 1.21 8.00 -5.85
N THR A 152 2.49 8.22 -5.56
CA THR A 152 3.33 9.20 -6.26
C THR A 152 4.70 8.64 -6.57
N PRO A 153 5.29 8.92 -7.74
CA PRO A 153 6.59 8.38 -8.12
C PRO A 153 7.76 8.91 -7.28
N ALA A 154 7.55 10.04 -6.57
CA ALA A 154 8.48 10.61 -5.60
C ALA A 154 7.80 10.88 -4.24
N PRO A 155 8.55 10.88 -3.12
CA PRO A 155 8.01 11.20 -1.80
C PRO A 155 7.32 12.56 -1.76
N VAL A 156 6.12 12.58 -1.18
CA VAL A 156 5.43 13.82 -0.78
C VAL A 156 5.35 13.89 0.74
N TYR A 157 5.23 15.10 1.27
CA TYR A 157 5.22 15.35 2.72
C TYR A 157 3.89 15.93 3.21
N THR A 158 2.84 15.77 2.40
CA THR A 158 1.46 16.20 2.64
C THR A 158 0.53 15.14 2.08
N PHE A 159 -0.65 15.00 2.68
CA PHE A 159 -1.66 14.09 2.13
C PHE A 159 -2.33 14.71 0.90
N GLY A 160 -2.74 13.87 -0.05
CA GLY A 160 -3.40 14.32 -1.30
C GLY A 160 -4.82 14.85 -1.11
N SER A 161 -5.37 14.76 0.10
CA SER A 161 -6.71 15.26 0.46
C SER A 161 -6.76 15.65 1.93
N GLU A 162 -7.79 16.39 2.32
CA GLU A 162 -8.01 16.78 3.72
C GLU A 162 -8.07 15.54 4.61
N THR A 163 -7.17 15.48 5.59
CA THR A 163 -6.98 14.33 6.47
C THR A 163 -6.91 14.85 7.89
N SER A 164 -7.71 14.30 8.80
CA SER A 164 -7.76 14.74 10.20
C SER A 164 -7.98 13.58 11.15
N TRP A 165 -7.49 13.73 12.38
CA TRP A 165 -7.78 12.79 13.46
C TRP A 165 -9.23 12.95 13.93
N GLN A 166 -9.87 11.82 14.23
CA GLN A 166 -11.25 11.76 14.69
C GLN A 166 -11.34 10.98 15.99
N THR A 167 -12.30 11.35 16.84
CA THR A 167 -12.71 10.52 17.98
C THR A 167 -13.37 9.24 17.46
N ALA A 168 -13.21 8.11 18.14
CA ALA A 168 -13.95 6.91 17.78
C ALA A 168 -15.45 7.10 18.10
N ASP A 169 -16.28 6.99 17.07
CA ASP A 169 -17.74 6.97 17.11
C ASP A 169 -18.28 6.13 15.96
N ALA A 170 -19.61 6.01 15.83
CA ALA A 170 -20.20 5.16 14.79
C ALA A 170 -19.83 5.60 13.36
N GLY A 171 -19.64 6.90 13.12
CA GLY A 171 -19.30 7.46 11.81
C GLY A 171 -17.84 7.26 11.46
N SER A 172 -16.92 7.56 12.38
CA SER A 172 -15.48 7.41 12.15
C SER A 172 -15.04 5.95 12.11
N VAL A 173 -15.72 5.05 12.86
CA VAL A 173 -15.38 3.63 12.96
C VAL A 173 -15.91 2.81 11.78
N ALA A 174 -17.08 3.13 11.23
CA ALA A 174 -17.74 2.31 10.20
C ALA A 174 -16.82 1.95 9.03
N GLY A 175 -16.12 2.93 8.48
CA GLY A 175 -15.18 2.76 7.38
C GLY A 175 -13.73 2.50 7.79
N PHE A 176 -13.40 2.37 9.07
CA PHE A 176 -12.04 2.18 9.55
C PHE A 176 -11.64 0.69 9.54
N SER A 177 -10.34 0.39 9.42
CA SER A 177 -9.81 -0.98 9.54
C SER A 177 -10.38 -1.72 10.75
N ALA A 178 -11.08 -2.83 10.50
CA ALA A 178 -11.69 -3.65 11.54
C ALA A 178 -10.65 -4.35 12.41
N VAL A 179 -9.58 -4.89 11.80
CA VAL A 179 -8.48 -5.51 12.56
C VAL A 179 -7.85 -4.49 13.52
N CYS A 180 -7.53 -3.29 13.01
CA CYS A 180 -6.93 -2.22 13.79
C CYS A 180 -7.85 -1.74 14.93
N TYR A 181 -9.14 -1.56 14.64
CA TYR A 181 -10.12 -1.15 15.64
C TYR A 181 -10.29 -2.20 16.75
N PHE A 182 -10.51 -3.46 16.41
CA PHE A 182 -10.68 -4.52 17.40
C PHE A 182 -9.40 -4.77 18.22
N PHE A 183 -8.23 -4.62 17.60
CA PHE A 183 -6.95 -4.61 18.29
C PHE A 183 -6.92 -3.59 19.43
N ALA A 184 -7.26 -2.33 19.16
CA ALA A 184 -7.26 -1.31 20.20
C ALA A 184 -8.32 -1.56 21.28
N LYS A 185 -9.53 -1.98 20.87
CA LYS A 185 -10.61 -2.26 21.82
C LYS A 185 -10.25 -3.39 22.79
N ASP A 186 -9.55 -4.42 22.33
CA ASP A 186 -9.07 -5.50 23.21
C ASP A 186 -7.90 -5.01 24.08
N LEU A 187 -6.94 -4.28 23.51
CA LEU A 187 -5.77 -3.76 24.23
C LEU A 187 -6.13 -2.78 25.36
N GLN A 188 -7.17 -1.96 25.19
CA GLN A 188 -7.66 -1.02 26.23
C GLN A 188 -8.09 -1.74 27.53
N ALA A 189 -8.37 -3.04 27.50
CA ALA A 189 -8.66 -3.80 28.72
C ALA A 189 -7.44 -3.92 29.65
N ASP A 190 -6.23 -3.83 29.09
CA ASP A 190 -4.96 -4.01 29.80
C ASP A 190 -4.10 -2.73 29.86
N VAL A 191 -4.46 -1.70 29.07
CA VAL A 191 -3.68 -0.47 28.91
C VAL A 191 -4.55 0.77 29.15
N ASP A 192 -4.25 1.50 30.22
CA ASP A 192 -5.00 2.71 30.65
C ASP A 192 -4.34 4.01 30.17
N VAL A 193 -4.18 4.15 28.85
CA VAL A 193 -3.76 5.40 28.21
C VAL A 193 -4.57 5.64 26.92
N PRO A 194 -4.68 6.90 26.42
CA PRO A 194 -5.24 7.15 25.11
C PRO A 194 -4.54 6.34 24.01
N ILE A 195 -5.28 5.89 23.01
CA ILE A 195 -4.76 5.13 21.88
C ILE A 195 -5.05 5.87 20.58
N GLY A 196 -4.01 6.05 19.76
CA GLY A 196 -4.12 6.57 18.40
C GLY A 196 -3.91 5.45 17.39
N LEU A 197 -4.82 5.30 16.43
CA LEU A 197 -4.72 4.35 15.34
C LEU A 197 -4.56 5.08 14.00
N ILE A 198 -3.58 4.67 13.23
CA ILE A 198 -3.35 5.12 11.86
C ILE A 198 -3.70 3.96 10.93
N ASP A 199 -4.73 4.12 10.10
CA ASP A 199 -5.08 3.18 9.04
C ASP A 199 -4.48 3.67 7.71
N ALA A 200 -3.40 3.03 7.28
CA ALA A 200 -2.74 3.27 6.01
C ALA A 200 -2.76 1.97 5.19
N SER A 201 -3.89 1.70 4.54
CA SER A 201 -4.12 0.44 3.83
C SER A 201 -4.74 0.62 2.44
N TRP A 202 -4.44 -0.29 1.51
CA TRP A 202 -5.02 -0.29 0.16
C TRP A 202 -5.04 -1.70 -0.45
N GLY A 203 -6.24 -2.21 -0.73
CA GLY A 203 -6.46 -3.48 -1.41
C GLY A 203 -5.75 -3.66 -2.75
N GLY A 204 -5.25 -4.87 -2.97
CA GLY A 204 -4.53 -5.27 -4.18
C GLY A 204 -3.04 -4.94 -4.17
N SER A 205 -2.53 -4.25 -3.15
CA SER A 205 -1.13 -3.83 -3.10
C SER A 205 -0.13 -4.95 -2.84
N GLN A 206 0.99 -4.90 -3.57
CA GLN A 206 2.20 -5.68 -3.33
C GLN A 206 3.12 -4.94 -2.34
N ILE A 207 4.01 -5.67 -1.67
CA ILE A 207 4.85 -5.10 -0.60
C ILE A 207 5.77 -3.98 -1.11
N GLU A 208 6.26 -4.06 -2.34
CA GLU A 208 7.18 -3.10 -2.94
C GLU A 208 6.59 -1.70 -3.06
N ALA A 209 5.26 -1.59 -3.23
CA ALA A 209 4.55 -0.31 -3.26
C ALA A 209 4.65 0.43 -1.92
N TRP A 210 4.84 -0.30 -0.81
CA TRP A 210 4.92 0.19 0.58
C TRP A 210 6.34 0.41 1.08
N MET A 211 7.35 0.15 0.26
CA MET A 211 8.76 0.30 0.61
C MET A 211 9.33 1.62 0.11
N SER A 212 10.27 2.20 0.85
CA SER A 212 11.07 3.31 0.34
C SER A 212 11.97 2.83 -0.82
N ALA A 213 12.35 3.73 -1.72
CA ALA A 213 13.31 3.41 -2.79
C ALA A 213 14.65 2.92 -2.20
N ALA A 214 15.05 3.44 -1.04
CA ALA A 214 16.26 3.02 -0.34
C ALA A 214 16.14 1.61 0.25
N ALA A 215 14.96 1.22 0.75
CA ALA A 215 14.69 -0.12 1.24
C ALA A 215 14.70 -1.14 0.10
N LEU A 216 14.04 -0.83 -1.03
CA LEU A 216 14.06 -1.68 -2.22
C LEU A 216 15.47 -1.87 -2.76
N ALA A 217 16.27 -0.80 -2.87
CA ALA A 217 17.64 -0.87 -3.35
C ALA A 217 18.54 -1.77 -2.47
N GLN A 218 18.25 -1.91 -1.18
CA GLN A 218 19.00 -2.80 -0.28
C GLN A 218 18.78 -4.29 -0.59
N THR A 219 17.63 -4.63 -1.16
CA THR A 219 17.35 -6.02 -1.58
C THR A 219 18.12 -6.42 -2.85
N GLY A 220 18.44 -5.44 -3.71
CA GLY A 220 19.07 -5.68 -5.02
C GLY A 220 18.16 -6.39 -6.03
N LEU A 221 16.85 -6.47 -5.78
CA LEU A 221 15.89 -7.21 -6.62
C LEU A 221 15.27 -6.37 -7.76
N ASP A 222 15.27 -5.03 -7.64
CA ASP A 222 14.51 -4.12 -8.51
C ASP A 222 15.31 -2.96 -9.11
N ASP A 223 16.64 -3.04 -9.14
CA ASP A 223 17.53 -1.93 -9.55
C ASP A 223 17.11 -1.26 -10.88
N ASP A 224 16.87 -2.05 -11.94
CA ASP A 224 16.48 -1.52 -13.25
C ASP A 224 15.12 -0.78 -13.21
N LYS A 225 14.17 -1.28 -12.41
CA LYS A 225 12.85 -0.66 -12.24
C LYS A 225 12.93 0.59 -11.37
N LEU A 226 13.80 0.62 -10.36
CA LEU A 226 14.06 1.80 -9.53
C LEU A 226 14.69 2.93 -10.35
N ASP A 227 15.64 2.62 -11.23
CA ASP A 227 16.24 3.59 -12.15
C ASP A 227 15.19 4.19 -13.11
N MET A 228 14.26 3.36 -13.56
CA MET A 228 13.15 3.79 -14.41
C MET A 228 12.15 4.65 -13.64
N LEU A 229 11.80 4.28 -12.40
CA LEU A 229 10.93 5.07 -11.53
C LEU A 229 11.56 6.44 -11.21
N ALA A 230 12.85 6.48 -10.88
CA ALA A 230 13.57 7.72 -10.62
C ALA A 230 13.57 8.65 -11.83
N ALA A 231 13.78 8.10 -13.03
CA ALA A 231 13.69 8.87 -14.27
C ALA A 231 12.28 9.42 -14.53
N TYR A 232 11.24 8.62 -14.26
CA TYR A 232 9.84 9.06 -14.38
C TYR A 232 9.47 10.14 -13.34
N ALA A 233 10.01 10.05 -12.13
CA ALA A 233 9.82 11.06 -11.10
C ALA A 233 10.45 12.42 -11.47
N GLU A 234 11.59 12.41 -12.18
CA GLU A 234 12.28 13.63 -12.64
C GLU A 234 11.63 14.23 -13.88
N ASP A 235 11.35 13.39 -14.88
CA ASP A 235 10.72 13.76 -16.15
C ASP A 235 9.77 12.64 -16.58
N PRO A 236 8.45 12.80 -16.33
CA PRO A 236 7.45 11.79 -16.67
C PRO A 236 7.46 11.39 -18.15
N VAL A 237 7.79 12.31 -19.06
CA VAL A 237 7.81 12.05 -20.50
C VAL A 237 9.01 11.16 -20.85
N ALA A 238 10.19 11.52 -20.36
CA ALA A 238 11.40 10.73 -20.58
C ALA A 238 11.33 9.36 -19.90
N GLY A 239 10.80 9.29 -18.67
CA GLY A 239 10.58 8.03 -17.95
C GLY A 239 9.56 7.13 -18.63
N ALA A 240 8.44 7.68 -19.09
CA ALA A 240 7.43 6.97 -19.87
C ALA A 240 8.04 6.37 -21.14
N ALA A 241 8.85 7.15 -21.88
CA ALA A 241 9.53 6.65 -23.07
C ALA A 241 10.49 5.48 -22.80
N LYS A 242 11.20 5.46 -21.64
CA LYS A 242 12.04 4.32 -21.24
C LYS A 242 11.21 3.05 -21.03
N PHE A 243 10.08 3.16 -20.34
CA PHE A 243 9.17 2.03 -20.18
C PHE A 243 8.57 1.59 -21.52
N GLY A 244 8.22 2.54 -22.38
CA GLY A 244 7.77 2.26 -23.74
C GLY A 244 8.74 1.38 -24.51
N ALA A 245 10.05 1.68 -24.47
CA ALA A 245 11.06 0.83 -25.09
C ALA A 245 11.07 -0.60 -24.53
N VAL A 246 10.97 -0.77 -23.20
CA VAL A 246 10.88 -2.09 -22.56
C VAL A 246 9.64 -2.86 -23.02
N TRP A 247 8.50 -2.17 -23.12
CA TRP A 247 7.25 -2.77 -23.56
C TRP A 247 7.30 -3.18 -25.04
N GLU A 248 7.86 -2.33 -25.89
CA GLU A 248 8.02 -2.58 -27.32
C GLU A 248 9.01 -3.72 -27.61
N ASP A 249 10.12 -3.80 -26.87
CA ASP A 249 11.09 -4.90 -26.96
C ASP A 249 10.49 -6.24 -26.49
N TRP A 250 9.68 -6.21 -25.42
CA TRP A 250 8.92 -7.37 -24.98
C TRP A 250 7.95 -7.83 -26.08
N TRP A 251 7.19 -6.90 -26.68
CA TRP A 251 6.27 -7.23 -27.76
C TRP A 251 6.99 -7.85 -28.96
N ALA A 252 8.12 -7.27 -29.39
CA ALA A 252 8.92 -7.80 -30.50
C ALA A 252 9.43 -9.22 -30.22
N SER A 253 9.71 -9.54 -28.96
CA SER A 253 10.13 -10.88 -28.53
C SER A 253 8.98 -11.87 -28.43
N ALA A 254 7.83 -11.43 -27.88
CA ALA A 254 6.65 -12.27 -27.69
C ALA A 254 5.90 -12.55 -29.00
N MET A 255 5.97 -11.61 -29.95
CA MET A 255 5.21 -11.61 -31.21
C MET A 255 6.11 -11.24 -32.42
N PRO A 256 7.18 -12.01 -32.71
CA PRO A 256 8.24 -11.61 -33.65
C PRO A 256 7.81 -11.56 -35.12
N SER A 257 6.72 -12.23 -35.48
CA SER A 257 6.17 -12.23 -36.85
C SER A 257 5.06 -11.21 -37.05
N ASP A 258 4.64 -10.54 -35.97
CA ASP A 258 3.53 -9.60 -35.99
C ASP A 258 4.04 -8.16 -36.13
N PRO A 259 3.40 -7.32 -36.97
CA PRO A 259 3.74 -5.91 -37.05
C PRO A 259 3.45 -5.22 -35.71
N ALA A 260 4.26 -4.21 -35.39
CA ALA A 260 4.05 -3.32 -34.25
C ALA A 260 2.63 -2.72 -34.31
N PRO A 261 1.73 -3.03 -33.36
CA PRO A 261 0.36 -2.51 -33.37
C PRO A 261 0.28 -0.98 -33.29
N TRP A 262 1.26 -0.34 -32.64
CA TRP A 262 1.38 1.11 -32.56
C TRP A 262 1.80 1.79 -33.88
N ALA A 263 2.22 1.02 -34.88
CA ALA A 263 2.44 1.49 -36.25
C ALA A 263 1.17 1.39 -37.13
N TYR A 264 -0.01 1.50 -36.51
CA TYR A 264 -1.32 1.44 -37.17
C TYR A 264 -1.42 2.46 -38.33
N LYS A 265 -1.96 2.02 -39.47
CA LYS A 265 -2.11 2.83 -40.70
C LYS A 265 -3.56 2.91 -41.20
N GLY A 266 -4.53 2.64 -40.34
CA GLY A 266 -5.94 2.54 -40.71
C GLY A 266 -6.45 1.10 -40.75
N ALA A 267 -7.75 0.97 -40.98
CA ALA A 267 -8.49 -0.26 -40.70
C ALA A 267 -8.22 -1.35 -41.74
N ASP A 268 -7.30 -2.26 -41.41
CA ASP A 268 -7.29 -3.61 -41.92
C ASP A 268 -8.38 -4.42 -41.19
N TYR A 269 -9.61 -4.41 -41.71
CA TYR A 269 -10.77 -5.01 -41.04
C TYR A 269 -10.71 -6.55 -40.90
N GLU A 270 -9.75 -7.22 -41.54
CA GLU A 270 -9.50 -8.65 -41.29
C GLU A 270 -8.88 -8.86 -39.89
N ARG A 271 -8.08 -7.88 -39.44
CA ARG A 271 -7.37 -7.89 -38.16
C ARG A 271 -8.00 -6.96 -37.11
N TRP A 272 -8.48 -5.79 -37.54
CA TRP A 272 -8.99 -4.72 -36.68
C TRP A 272 -10.50 -4.55 -36.86
N LYS A 273 -11.28 -5.06 -35.91
CA LYS A 273 -12.75 -5.03 -35.99
C LYS A 273 -13.31 -3.75 -35.34
N PRO A 274 -14.45 -3.21 -35.77
CA PRO A 274 -15.06 -2.06 -35.09
C PRO A 274 -15.40 -2.36 -33.62
N VAL A 275 -15.12 -1.43 -32.72
CA VAL A 275 -15.51 -1.55 -31.30
C VAL A 275 -17.03 -1.37 -31.18
N PRO A 276 -17.74 -2.26 -30.46
CA PRO A 276 -19.17 -2.08 -30.20
C PRO A 276 -19.46 -0.79 -29.41
N ILE A 277 -20.53 -0.08 -29.80
CA ILE A 277 -21.04 1.10 -29.12
C ILE A 277 -22.38 0.73 -28.44
N PRO A 278 -22.61 1.10 -27.16
CA PRO A 278 -21.70 1.83 -26.28
C PRO A 278 -20.47 1.01 -25.90
N HIS A 279 -19.39 1.70 -25.54
CA HIS A 279 -18.15 1.06 -25.11
C HIS A 279 -18.41 0.27 -23.82
N THR A 280 -18.32 -1.06 -23.93
CA THR A 280 -18.63 -2.04 -22.89
C THR A 280 -17.47 -3.02 -22.75
N SER A 281 -17.48 -3.82 -21.68
CA SER A 281 -16.45 -4.84 -21.51
C SER A 281 -16.43 -5.81 -22.71
N TRP A 282 -15.23 -6.22 -23.14
CA TRP A 282 -15.12 -7.18 -24.24
C TRP A 282 -15.71 -8.56 -23.94
N THR A 283 -15.94 -8.86 -22.66
CA THR A 283 -16.59 -10.10 -22.18
C THR A 283 -18.05 -10.20 -22.58
N VAL A 284 -18.72 -9.06 -22.80
CA VAL A 284 -20.14 -9.01 -23.17
C VAL A 284 -20.38 -8.75 -24.65
N TRP A 285 -19.31 -8.62 -25.44
CA TRP A 285 -19.44 -8.50 -26.90
C TRP A 285 -19.97 -9.83 -27.47
N GLU A 286 -20.87 -9.76 -28.46
CA GLU A 286 -21.41 -10.93 -29.16
C GLU A 286 -20.34 -11.57 -30.10
N ASN A 287 -19.22 -12.02 -29.53
CA ASN A 287 -18.09 -12.60 -30.23
C ASN A 287 -17.42 -13.69 -29.37
N GLU A 288 -17.42 -14.93 -29.88
CA GLU A 288 -16.85 -16.10 -29.20
C GLU A 288 -15.36 -15.94 -28.86
N THR A 289 -14.61 -15.09 -29.57
CA THR A 289 -13.17 -14.85 -29.32
C THR A 289 -12.92 -13.92 -28.13
N THR A 290 -13.80 -12.95 -27.85
CA THR A 290 -13.60 -11.96 -26.77
C THR A 290 -14.34 -12.28 -25.48
N GLY A 291 -15.42 -13.08 -25.55
CA GLY A 291 -16.30 -13.35 -24.41
C GLY A 291 -15.62 -14.01 -23.20
N ASN A 292 -14.48 -14.68 -23.37
CA ASN A 292 -13.70 -15.32 -22.30
C ASN A 292 -12.21 -14.94 -22.34
N HIS A 293 -11.89 -13.76 -22.87
CA HIS A 293 -10.50 -13.36 -23.10
C HIS A 293 -9.88 -12.67 -21.88
N ASN A 294 -8.95 -13.36 -21.21
CA ASN A 294 -8.05 -12.77 -20.22
C ASN A 294 -6.67 -12.60 -20.86
N GLY A 295 -6.37 -11.39 -21.33
CA GLY A 295 -5.15 -11.07 -22.05
C GLY A 295 -5.19 -9.66 -22.61
N ILE A 296 -4.53 -9.48 -23.75
CA ILE A 296 -4.35 -8.17 -24.38
C ILE A 296 -5.39 -7.95 -25.48
N VAL A 297 -6.01 -6.77 -25.49
CA VAL A 297 -6.79 -6.25 -26.61
C VAL A 297 -6.24 -4.86 -26.96
N PHE A 298 -5.84 -4.69 -28.21
CA PHE A 298 -5.51 -3.37 -28.73
C PHE A 298 -6.74 -2.66 -29.24
N TYR A 299 -6.74 -1.34 -29.10
CA TYR A 299 -7.69 -0.39 -29.62
C TYR A 299 -6.94 0.61 -30.50
N ALA A 300 -7.51 1.01 -31.64
CA ALA A 300 -6.91 2.03 -32.51
C ALA A 300 -7.97 2.91 -33.16
N THR A 301 -7.67 4.21 -33.27
CA THR A 301 -8.48 5.20 -33.99
C THR A 301 -7.61 6.22 -34.72
N THR A 302 -8.22 7.01 -35.60
CA THR A 302 -7.61 8.13 -36.32
C THR A 302 -8.42 9.40 -36.13
N VAL A 303 -7.74 10.53 -36.03
CA VAL A 303 -8.37 11.87 -35.97
C VAL A 303 -7.61 12.85 -36.86
N SER A 304 -8.34 13.64 -37.65
CA SER A 304 -7.75 14.74 -38.44
C SER A 304 -7.84 16.04 -37.67
N LEU A 305 -6.71 16.72 -37.47
CA LEU A 305 -6.62 17.96 -36.72
C LEU A 305 -6.15 19.12 -37.61
N THR A 306 -6.69 20.31 -37.37
CA THR A 306 -6.07 21.56 -37.83
C THR A 306 -4.78 21.83 -37.06
N ALA A 307 -3.92 22.71 -37.58
CA ALA A 307 -2.70 23.13 -36.88
C ALA A 307 -3.01 23.79 -35.51
N GLU A 308 -4.13 24.51 -35.40
CA GLU A 308 -4.56 25.14 -34.15
C GLU A 308 -5.01 24.11 -33.12
N GLU A 309 -5.84 23.14 -33.52
CA GLU A 309 -6.29 22.04 -32.65
C GLU A 309 -5.12 21.18 -32.17
N ALA A 310 -4.19 20.82 -33.07
CA ALA A 310 -3.03 20.01 -32.71
C ALA A 310 -2.10 20.73 -31.71
N ALA A 311 -2.01 22.06 -31.76
CA ALA A 311 -1.23 22.86 -30.82
C ALA A 311 -1.98 23.16 -29.52
N ALA A 312 -3.31 23.17 -29.54
CA ALA A 312 -4.15 23.48 -28.37
C ALA A 312 -4.50 22.25 -27.52
N ALA A 313 -4.44 21.05 -28.10
CA ALA A 313 -4.71 19.80 -27.40
C ALA A 313 -3.64 19.54 -26.33
N ASN A 314 -4.07 19.41 -25.08
CA ASN A 314 -3.18 19.25 -23.92
C ASN A 314 -3.41 17.96 -23.14
N ALA A 315 -4.53 17.25 -23.35
CA ALA A 315 -4.75 15.96 -22.73
C ALA A 315 -5.53 14.99 -23.63
N LEU A 316 -5.29 13.70 -23.47
CA LEU A 316 -6.11 12.61 -24.02
C LEU A 316 -6.95 12.03 -22.88
N SER A 317 -8.27 12.17 -22.98
CA SER A 317 -9.22 11.46 -22.13
C SER A 317 -9.59 10.14 -22.78
N LEU A 318 -9.35 9.05 -22.08
CA LEU A 318 -9.96 7.76 -22.36
C LEU A 318 -10.97 7.51 -21.25
N ALA A 319 -12.08 6.84 -21.58
CA ALA A 319 -13.09 6.50 -20.59
C ALA A 319 -12.51 5.52 -19.53
N ARG A 320 -13.33 4.67 -18.95
CA ARG A 320 -12.88 3.73 -17.93
C ARG A 320 -12.10 2.60 -18.58
N ILE A 321 -10.85 2.41 -18.18
CA ILE A 321 -10.07 1.24 -18.59
C ILE A 321 -9.91 0.32 -17.39
N ASP A 322 -10.03 -0.98 -17.65
CA ASP A 322 -9.80 -2.01 -16.65
C ASP A 322 -8.34 -2.49 -16.63
N GLU A 323 -7.82 -2.71 -15.41
CA GLU A 323 -6.44 -3.09 -15.12
C GLU A 323 -5.38 -2.17 -15.75
N VAL A 324 -4.61 -2.63 -16.75
CA VAL A 324 -3.43 -1.92 -17.29
C VAL A 324 -3.70 -1.44 -18.71
N ASP A 325 -3.35 -0.19 -18.98
CA ASP A 325 -3.32 0.35 -20.34
C ASP A 325 -1.94 0.87 -20.74
N VAL A 326 -1.65 0.82 -22.04
CA VAL A 326 -0.45 1.40 -22.65
C VAL A 326 -0.87 2.14 -23.91
N THR A 327 -0.49 3.41 -24.02
CA THR A 327 -1.00 4.29 -25.08
C THR A 327 0.11 4.85 -25.95
N TRP A 328 -0.13 4.91 -27.26
CA TRP A 328 0.72 5.55 -28.25
C TRP A 328 -0.06 6.57 -29.08
N ILE A 329 0.62 7.65 -29.47
CA ILE A 329 0.13 8.63 -30.44
C ILE A 329 1.15 8.72 -31.58
N ASN A 330 0.70 8.56 -32.83
CA ASN A 330 1.57 8.60 -34.01
C ASN A 330 2.76 7.63 -33.93
N GLY A 331 2.59 6.49 -33.25
CA GLY A 331 3.63 5.50 -32.99
C GLY A 331 4.64 5.88 -31.90
N GLN A 332 4.48 7.02 -31.25
CA GLN A 332 5.28 7.43 -30.09
C GLN A 332 4.57 7.00 -28.81
N PHE A 333 5.31 6.40 -27.88
CA PHE A 333 4.79 6.02 -26.57
C PHE A 333 4.37 7.26 -25.78
N LEU A 334 3.13 7.26 -25.29
CA LEU A 334 2.59 8.34 -24.45
C LEU A 334 2.79 8.02 -22.98
N ASN A 335 2.04 7.05 -22.45
CA ASN A 335 2.09 6.66 -21.05
C ASN A 335 1.40 5.30 -20.81
N SER A 336 1.48 4.81 -19.58
CA SER A 336 0.79 3.64 -19.06
C SER A 336 0.42 3.82 -17.59
N THR A 337 -0.72 3.28 -17.18
CA THR A 337 -1.15 3.26 -15.77
C THR A 337 -2.01 2.05 -15.44
N PHE A 338 -2.38 1.91 -14.16
CA PHE A 338 -3.20 0.84 -13.63
C PHE A 338 -4.42 1.37 -12.85
N GLY A 339 -5.55 0.68 -12.97
CA GLY A 339 -6.73 0.87 -12.12
C GLY A 339 -7.98 0.20 -12.66
N TRP A 340 -8.76 -0.44 -11.79
CA TRP A 340 -10.00 -1.15 -12.14
C TRP A 340 -11.14 -0.19 -12.48
N GLY A 341 -11.52 -0.12 -13.75
CA GLY A 341 -12.61 0.73 -14.23
C GLY A 341 -12.43 2.22 -13.93
N THR A 342 -11.20 2.67 -13.70
CA THR A 342 -10.86 4.08 -13.43
C THR A 342 -10.80 4.84 -14.75
N PRO A 343 -11.41 6.04 -14.87
CA PRO A 343 -11.20 6.90 -16.04
C PRO A 343 -9.71 7.21 -16.24
N ARG A 344 -9.26 7.34 -17.49
CA ARG A 344 -7.85 7.66 -17.80
C ARG A 344 -7.75 9.03 -18.45
N THR A 345 -6.80 9.83 -17.98
CA THR A 345 -6.47 11.10 -18.62
C THR A 345 -4.96 11.25 -18.63
N TYR A 346 -4.41 11.53 -19.82
CA TYR A 346 -2.98 11.69 -20.04
C TYR A 346 -2.68 13.09 -20.55
N ASP A 347 -1.78 13.80 -19.88
CA ASP A 347 -1.21 15.02 -20.43
C ASP A 347 -0.44 14.69 -21.72
N LEU A 348 -0.55 15.57 -22.71
CA LEU A 348 0.09 15.40 -24.02
C LEU A 348 1.37 16.23 -24.09
N PRO A 349 2.54 15.59 -24.22
CA PRO A 349 3.78 16.29 -24.53
C PRO A 349 3.72 17.04 -25.87
N ASP A 350 4.45 18.15 -25.94
CA ASP A 350 4.63 18.90 -27.18
C ASP A 350 5.13 18.00 -28.32
N GLY A 351 4.49 18.11 -29.49
CA GLY A 351 4.89 17.38 -30.69
C GLY A 351 4.36 15.95 -30.81
N MET A 352 3.54 15.47 -29.86
CA MET A 352 2.81 14.20 -30.01
C MET A 352 1.79 14.25 -31.14
N LEU A 353 1.11 15.38 -31.31
CA LEU A 353 0.11 15.62 -32.34
C LEU A 353 0.66 16.51 -33.46
N LYS A 354 0.08 16.37 -34.65
CA LYS A 354 0.43 17.16 -35.85
C LYS A 354 -0.82 17.60 -36.60
N GLU A 355 -0.67 18.62 -37.45
CA GLU A 355 -1.69 18.96 -38.44
C GLU A 355 -1.94 17.77 -39.38
N GLY A 356 -3.21 17.54 -39.71
CA GLY A 356 -3.68 16.42 -40.52
C GLY A 356 -4.00 15.18 -39.68
N GLU A 357 -3.83 14.00 -40.28
CA GLU A 357 -4.20 12.73 -39.65
C GLU A 357 -3.22 12.34 -38.53
N ASN A 358 -3.79 11.98 -37.38
CA ASN A 358 -3.11 11.43 -36.21
C ASN A 358 -3.67 10.05 -35.89
N THR A 359 -2.82 9.14 -35.43
CA THR A 359 -3.22 7.80 -34.96
C THR A 359 -3.11 7.73 -33.45
N ILE A 360 -4.08 7.09 -32.80
CA ILE A 360 -4.07 6.81 -31.36
C ILE A 360 -4.27 5.31 -31.20
N VAL A 361 -3.37 4.66 -30.46
CA VAL A 361 -3.40 3.22 -30.19
C VAL A 361 -3.33 3.00 -28.70
N VAL A 362 -4.18 2.13 -28.17
CA VAL A 362 -4.25 1.77 -26.75
C VAL A 362 -4.21 0.25 -26.62
N SER A 363 -3.20 -0.29 -25.96
CA SER A 363 -3.22 -1.67 -25.49
C SER A 363 -3.91 -1.71 -24.15
N VAL A 364 -4.87 -2.61 -23.96
CA VAL A 364 -5.49 -2.90 -22.66
C VAL A 364 -5.21 -4.35 -22.31
N TYR A 365 -4.64 -4.59 -21.14
CA TYR A 365 -4.44 -5.93 -20.58
C TYR A 365 -5.37 -6.12 -19.39
N SER A 366 -6.16 -7.21 -19.40
CA SER A 366 -6.82 -7.71 -18.20
C SER A 366 -6.50 -9.18 -17.98
N GLY A 367 -6.02 -9.51 -16.78
CA GLY A 367 -5.74 -10.87 -16.33
C GLY A 367 -6.96 -11.61 -15.77
N TRP A 368 -8.04 -10.90 -15.42
CA TRP A 368 -9.16 -11.51 -14.69
C TRP A 368 -10.54 -10.85 -14.94
N ASP A 369 -11.56 -11.70 -15.12
CA ASP A 369 -12.98 -11.34 -15.29
C ASP A 369 -13.25 -10.32 -16.40
N GLN A 370 -13.41 -9.03 -16.03
CA GLN A 370 -13.77 -7.97 -16.95
C GLN A 370 -12.54 -7.45 -17.70
N GLY A 371 -12.79 -6.64 -18.72
CA GLY A 371 -11.71 -5.99 -19.46
C GLY A 371 -12.23 -5.01 -20.49
N GLY A 372 -11.39 -4.05 -20.87
CA GLY A 372 -11.64 -3.15 -22.00
C GLY A 372 -11.70 -1.67 -21.64
N MET A 373 -11.85 -0.86 -22.69
CA MET A 373 -12.13 0.56 -22.61
C MET A 373 -13.65 0.75 -22.64
N THR A 374 -14.23 1.09 -21.49
CA THR A 374 -15.67 1.10 -21.21
C THR A 374 -16.17 2.48 -20.80
N GLY A 375 -17.45 2.76 -21.04
CA GLY A 375 -18.08 4.01 -20.64
C GLY A 375 -18.74 4.76 -21.81
N PRO A 376 -19.28 5.95 -21.55
CA PRO A 376 -19.89 6.79 -22.57
C PRO A 376 -18.87 7.24 -23.63
N THR A 377 -19.29 7.35 -24.90
CA THR A 377 -18.38 7.75 -25.99
C THR A 377 -17.97 9.22 -25.88
N GLU A 378 -18.78 10.04 -25.19
CA GLU A 378 -18.48 11.44 -24.87
C GLU A 378 -17.30 11.63 -23.91
N ASP A 379 -16.94 10.60 -23.13
CA ASP A 379 -15.80 10.65 -22.20
C ASP A 379 -14.45 10.38 -22.91
N ILE A 380 -14.48 10.03 -24.21
CA ILE A 380 -13.30 9.70 -25.02
C ILE A 380 -13.03 10.85 -26.00
N ALA A 381 -12.02 11.66 -25.70
CA ALA A 381 -11.75 12.89 -26.45
C ALA A 381 -10.30 13.37 -26.31
N LEU A 382 -9.86 14.22 -27.25
CA LEU A 382 -8.74 15.13 -27.00
C LEU A 382 -9.28 16.38 -26.32
N MET A 383 -8.73 16.71 -25.16
CA MET A 383 -9.05 17.93 -24.42
C MET A 383 -8.15 19.06 -24.92
N LEU A 384 -8.74 20.23 -25.14
CA LEU A 384 -8.03 21.45 -25.52
C LEU A 384 -7.81 22.32 -24.28
N ALA A 385 -6.70 23.07 -24.25
CA ALA A 385 -6.37 23.96 -23.14
C ALA A 385 -7.45 25.04 -22.85
N GLY A 386 -8.32 25.33 -23.83
CA GLY A 386 -9.47 26.23 -23.70
C GLY A 386 -10.71 25.62 -23.03
N GLY A 387 -10.70 24.32 -22.71
CA GLY A 387 -11.83 23.59 -22.13
C GLY A 387 -12.77 22.93 -23.15
N ASP A 388 -12.55 23.19 -24.45
CA ASP A 388 -13.23 22.47 -25.53
C ASP A 388 -12.65 21.05 -25.69
N ALA A 389 -13.41 20.15 -26.34
CA ALA A 389 -13.01 18.76 -26.55
C ALA A 389 -13.27 18.32 -28.01
N ILE A 390 -12.35 17.54 -28.56
CA ILE A 390 -12.49 16.89 -29.88
C ILE A 390 -12.89 15.44 -29.65
N PRO A 391 -14.13 15.04 -30.01
CA PRO A 391 -14.64 13.69 -29.75
C PRO A 391 -13.85 12.61 -30.49
N LEU A 392 -13.58 11.50 -29.80
CA LEU A 392 -12.91 10.32 -30.36
C LEU A 392 -13.73 9.03 -30.23
N GLY A 393 -14.85 9.03 -29.50
CA GLY A 393 -15.52 7.81 -29.05
C GLY A 393 -16.15 6.93 -30.13
N ASP A 394 -16.44 7.44 -31.34
CA ASP A 394 -17.27 6.71 -32.32
C ASP A 394 -16.49 5.91 -33.38
N SER A 395 -15.15 6.00 -33.42
CA SER A 395 -14.33 5.53 -34.55
C SER A 395 -13.27 4.48 -34.21
N TRP A 396 -13.38 3.83 -33.04
CA TRP A 396 -12.40 2.85 -32.60
C TRP A 396 -12.54 1.48 -33.27
N THR A 397 -11.38 0.86 -33.52
CA THR A 397 -11.25 -0.54 -33.91
C THR A 397 -10.47 -1.30 -32.85
N TYR A 398 -10.61 -2.63 -32.77
CA TYR A 398 -9.90 -3.49 -31.83
C TYR A 398 -9.25 -4.70 -32.50
N ASN A 399 -8.18 -5.19 -31.89
CA ASN A 399 -7.46 -6.42 -32.27
C ASN A 399 -7.15 -7.24 -31.02
N VAL A 400 -7.60 -8.51 -31.01
CA VAL A 400 -7.46 -9.43 -29.87
C VAL A 400 -6.17 -10.22 -30.02
N ILE A 401 -5.34 -10.24 -28.98
CA ILE A 401 -4.06 -10.94 -28.99
C ILE A 401 -4.23 -12.32 -28.33
N PRO A 402 -3.63 -13.41 -28.86
CA PRO A 402 -3.72 -14.72 -28.24
C PRO A 402 -3.22 -14.72 -26.79
N THR A 403 -3.93 -15.40 -25.88
CA THR A 403 -3.56 -15.51 -24.46
C THR A 403 -2.20 -16.19 -24.23
N SER A 404 -1.73 -16.97 -25.20
CA SER A 404 -0.40 -17.59 -25.20
C SER A 404 0.76 -16.58 -25.16
N VAL A 405 0.50 -15.31 -25.47
CA VAL A 405 1.48 -14.22 -25.36
C VAL A 405 1.83 -13.90 -23.90
N GLY A 406 0.94 -14.19 -22.96
CA GLY A 406 1.15 -13.91 -21.54
C GLY A 406 0.94 -12.45 -21.16
N ALA A 407 1.27 -12.13 -19.91
CA ALA A 407 1.15 -10.78 -19.36
C ALA A 407 2.27 -9.86 -19.87
N PRO A 408 1.96 -8.61 -20.23
CA PRO A 408 2.98 -7.64 -20.59
C PRO A 408 3.72 -7.12 -19.35
N PRO A 409 4.92 -6.51 -19.52
CA PRO A 409 5.55 -5.72 -18.48
C PRO A 409 4.61 -4.61 -17.97
N SER A 410 4.68 -4.31 -16.67
CA SER A 410 3.94 -3.21 -16.05
C SER A 410 4.90 -2.08 -15.64
N PRO A 411 4.49 -0.80 -15.72
CA PRO A 411 5.37 0.29 -15.35
C PRO A 411 5.61 0.32 -13.83
N PRO A 412 6.80 0.74 -13.38
CA PRO A 412 7.14 0.75 -11.96
C PRO A 412 6.36 1.81 -11.16
N TRP A 413 5.67 2.76 -11.81
CA TRP A 413 4.79 3.74 -11.18
C TRP A 413 3.31 3.32 -11.16
N THR A 414 3.00 2.05 -11.40
CA THR A 414 1.64 1.53 -11.13
C THR A 414 1.30 1.70 -9.65
N SER A 415 0.03 1.94 -9.35
CA SER A 415 -0.38 2.34 -8.00
C SER A 415 -0.16 1.25 -6.95
N VAL A 416 -0.73 0.06 -7.17
CA VAL A 416 -0.75 -1.04 -6.18
C VAL A 416 0.28 -2.15 -6.47
N THR A 417 0.72 -2.31 -7.71
CA THR A 417 1.74 -3.31 -8.12
C THR A 417 3.07 -2.68 -8.54
N GLY A 418 3.22 -1.36 -8.32
CA GLY A 418 4.44 -0.63 -8.64
C GLY A 418 5.39 -0.57 -7.45
N LEU A 419 6.47 0.18 -7.62
CA LEU A 419 7.48 0.38 -6.59
C LEU A 419 7.25 1.72 -5.88
N THR A 420 7.38 1.73 -4.56
CA THR A 420 7.49 2.94 -3.71
C THR A 420 6.28 3.88 -3.69
N GLY A 421 5.39 3.82 -4.67
CA GLY A 421 4.40 4.87 -4.92
C GLY A 421 3.48 5.14 -3.72
N MET A 422 3.04 4.09 -3.04
CA MET A 422 2.18 4.21 -1.86
C MET A 422 2.97 4.60 -0.61
N TYR A 423 4.19 4.09 -0.43
CA TYR A 423 5.10 4.59 0.61
C TYR A 423 5.25 6.12 0.51
N ASN A 424 5.53 6.61 -0.68
CA ASN A 424 5.77 8.02 -0.97
C ASN A 424 4.60 8.93 -0.60
N ALA A 425 3.36 8.44 -0.74
CA ALA A 425 2.15 9.25 -0.61
C ALA A 425 1.28 8.92 0.61
N MET A 426 1.50 7.77 1.26
CA MET A 426 0.70 7.31 2.41
C MET A 426 1.53 7.15 3.68
N ILE A 427 2.78 6.68 3.57
CA ILE A 427 3.67 6.48 4.74
C ILE A 427 4.56 7.70 4.95
N ALA A 428 5.13 8.24 3.87
CA ALA A 428 6.06 9.35 3.97
C ALA A 428 5.46 10.65 4.56
N PRO A 429 4.19 11.00 4.29
CA PRO A 429 3.56 12.15 4.92
C PRO A 429 3.38 12.04 6.45
N LEU A 430 3.46 10.83 7.03
CA LEU A 430 3.45 10.65 8.49
C LEU A 430 4.72 11.22 9.15
N GLY A 431 5.76 11.52 8.36
CA GLY A 431 7.01 12.11 8.84
C GLY A 431 7.79 11.16 9.74
N GLU A 432 8.42 11.69 10.77
CA GLU A 432 9.28 10.96 11.73
C GLU A 432 8.62 10.86 13.12
N MET A 433 7.28 10.90 13.16
CA MET A 433 6.55 10.77 14.43
C MET A 433 6.82 9.37 15.01
N PRO A 434 7.37 9.26 16.23
CA PRO A 434 7.63 7.96 16.80
C PRO A 434 6.32 7.23 17.06
N LEU A 435 6.32 5.92 16.85
CA LEU A 435 5.15 5.07 17.06
C LEU A 435 5.41 4.06 18.19
N LYS A 436 4.33 3.57 18.80
CA LYS A 436 4.37 2.51 19.81
C LYS A 436 4.70 1.17 19.16
N ALA A 437 4.01 0.83 18.08
CA ALA A 437 4.22 -0.37 17.27
C ALA A 437 3.54 -0.24 15.89
N ALA A 438 3.82 -1.19 14.99
CA ALA A 438 3.14 -1.33 13.71
C ALA A 438 2.52 -2.74 13.55
N LEU A 439 1.39 -2.82 12.85
CA LEU A 439 0.72 -4.04 12.41
C LEU A 439 0.70 -4.06 10.88
N TRP A 440 1.16 -5.17 10.31
CA TRP A 440 1.23 -5.38 8.87
C TRP A 440 0.39 -6.58 8.48
N TYR A 441 -0.62 -6.35 7.64
CA TYR A 441 -1.44 -7.43 7.08
C TYR A 441 -1.50 -7.32 5.56
N GLN A 442 -0.56 -8.00 4.92
CA GLN A 442 -0.41 -8.05 3.49
C GLN A 442 0.26 -9.34 3.06
N GLY A 443 0.07 -9.71 1.80
CA GLY A 443 0.81 -10.78 1.17
C GLY A 443 0.03 -11.48 0.07
N GLU A 444 -1.31 -11.33 0.04
CA GLU A 444 -2.11 -12.07 -0.93
C GLU A 444 -1.76 -11.73 -2.39
N SER A 445 -1.32 -10.49 -2.66
CA SER A 445 -0.84 -10.07 -3.98
C SER A 445 0.57 -10.57 -4.33
N ASP A 446 1.31 -11.10 -3.36
CA ASP A 446 2.69 -11.61 -3.50
C ASP A 446 2.76 -13.13 -3.37
N ALA A 447 1.65 -13.81 -3.08
CA ALA A 447 1.59 -15.27 -2.94
C ALA A 447 2.01 -16.03 -4.21
N GLY A 448 2.09 -15.37 -5.36
CA GLY A 448 2.64 -15.94 -6.60
C GLY A 448 4.18 -15.96 -6.66
N GLN A 449 4.87 -15.20 -5.81
CA GLN A 449 6.33 -15.07 -5.75
C GLN A 449 6.84 -15.04 -4.29
N PRO A 450 6.57 -16.07 -3.48
CA PRO A 450 6.91 -16.05 -2.06
C PRO A 450 8.42 -16.03 -1.76
N GLN A 451 9.25 -16.42 -2.73
CA GLN A 451 10.70 -16.61 -2.56
C GLN A 451 11.51 -15.32 -2.35
N THR A 452 10.93 -14.15 -2.59
CA THR A 452 11.56 -12.84 -2.38
C THR A 452 10.91 -12.04 -1.25
N TYR A 453 9.81 -12.57 -0.67
CA TYR A 453 8.98 -11.80 0.24
C TYR A 453 9.64 -11.56 1.59
N ASP A 454 10.48 -12.48 2.06
CA ASP A 454 11.25 -12.34 3.29
C ASP A 454 12.28 -11.20 3.20
N ASP A 455 13.00 -11.10 2.07
CA ASP A 455 13.92 -9.99 1.81
C ASP A 455 13.20 -8.63 1.82
N TYR A 456 12.05 -8.53 1.13
CA TYR A 456 11.25 -7.30 1.11
C TYR A 456 10.68 -6.96 2.49
N LEU A 457 10.11 -7.94 3.20
CA LEU A 457 9.49 -7.72 4.50
C LEU A 457 10.53 -7.29 5.55
N ALA A 458 11.69 -7.94 5.59
CA ALA A 458 12.77 -7.56 6.49
C ALA A 458 13.27 -6.13 6.21
N ALA A 459 13.51 -5.78 4.94
CA ALA A 459 13.96 -4.44 4.55
C ALA A 459 12.90 -3.36 4.85
N MET A 460 11.61 -3.67 4.66
CA MET A 460 10.52 -2.73 4.98
C MET A 460 10.42 -2.49 6.50
N ILE A 461 10.54 -3.53 7.32
CA ILE A 461 10.53 -3.42 8.78
C ILE A 461 11.70 -2.54 9.25
N GLU A 462 12.90 -2.74 8.70
CA GLU A 462 14.06 -1.93 9.02
C GLU A 462 13.87 -0.45 8.61
N ASP A 463 13.37 -0.19 7.40
CA ASP A 463 13.09 1.17 6.91
C ASP A 463 12.08 1.90 7.82
N TRP A 464 11.00 1.23 8.20
CA TRP A 464 9.97 1.81 9.06
C TRP A 464 10.47 2.03 10.48
N ARG A 465 11.33 1.16 11.01
CA ARG A 465 12.03 1.40 12.29
C ARG A 465 13.00 2.57 12.20
N GLY A 466 13.73 2.71 11.11
CA GLY A 466 14.58 3.87 10.85
C GLY A 466 13.79 5.19 10.90
N ARG A 467 12.50 5.15 10.54
CA ARG A 467 11.60 6.31 10.50
C ARG A 467 10.83 6.57 11.79
N PHE A 468 10.24 5.54 12.37
CA PHE A 468 9.27 5.63 13.47
C PHE A 468 9.83 5.18 14.82
N GLY A 469 11.06 4.67 14.85
CA GLY A 469 11.80 4.31 16.07
C GLY A 469 12.48 2.95 15.94
N SER A 470 13.79 2.91 16.23
CA SER A 470 14.64 1.74 16.01
C SER A 470 14.23 0.47 16.76
N GLU A 471 13.54 0.63 17.91
CA GLU A 471 13.04 -0.48 18.73
C GLU A 471 11.51 -0.65 18.60
N MET A 472 10.89 -0.12 17.55
CA MET A 472 9.44 -0.24 17.34
C MET A 472 9.07 -1.72 17.13
N PRO A 473 8.22 -2.30 18.01
CA PRO A 473 7.66 -3.63 17.82
C PRO A 473 6.85 -3.72 16.52
N PHE A 474 6.89 -4.89 15.88
CA PHE A 474 6.23 -5.13 14.61
C PHE A 474 5.39 -6.41 14.67
N GLY A 475 4.11 -6.33 14.34
CA GLY A 475 3.21 -7.48 14.26
C GLY A 475 2.92 -7.84 12.81
N VAL A 476 3.36 -9.01 12.36
CA VAL A 476 3.08 -9.53 11.02
C VAL A 476 1.86 -10.43 11.09
N VAL A 477 0.76 -10.06 10.44
CA VAL A 477 -0.41 -10.92 10.30
C VAL A 477 -0.15 -11.92 9.18
N GLN A 478 -0.07 -13.19 9.56
CA GLN A 478 0.13 -14.27 8.61
C GLN A 478 -1.06 -14.35 7.64
N LEU A 479 -0.88 -14.86 6.42
CA LEU A 479 -2.01 -15.08 5.52
C LEU A 479 -3.00 -16.12 6.06
N ALA A 480 -4.28 -15.78 6.00
CA ALA A 480 -5.37 -16.69 6.39
C ALA A 480 -5.52 -17.84 5.37
N ASN A 481 -6.37 -18.83 5.64
CA ASN A 481 -6.68 -19.85 4.64
C ASN A 481 -7.62 -19.31 3.55
N PHE A 482 -7.23 -19.49 2.28
CA PHE A 482 -8.01 -19.10 1.11
C PHE A 482 -7.57 -19.96 -0.07
N GLY A 483 -8.50 -20.36 -0.94
CA GLY A 483 -8.18 -21.15 -2.13
C GLY A 483 -8.57 -22.62 -2.00
N THR A 484 -7.84 -23.49 -2.70
CA THR A 484 -8.34 -24.86 -2.91
C THR A 484 -8.05 -25.77 -1.72
N LEU A 485 -9.08 -26.42 -1.20
CA LEU A 485 -8.93 -27.51 -0.21
C LEU A 485 -8.14 -28.68 -0.82
N ARG A 486 -7.22 -29.25 -0.05
CA ARG A 486 -6.38 -30.39 -0.47
C ARG A 486 -6.58 -31.58 0.46
N SER A 487 -6.35 -32.77 -0.10
CA SER A 487 -6.40 -34.06 0.61
C SER A 487 -5.05 -34.77 0.65
N GLY A 488 -4.00 -34.10 0.14
CA GLY A 488 -2.63 -34.59 0.10
C GLY A 488 -1.66 -33.40 -0.02
N PRO A 489 -0.36 -33.62 0.24
CA PRO A 489 0.68 -32.61 0.06
C PRO A 489 0.70 -32.01 -1.34
N VAL A 490 0.94 -30.70 -1.41
CA VAL A 490 1.08 -29.93 -2.66
C VAL A 490 2.11 -28.83 -2.47
N ASP A 491 2.69 -28.35 -3.56
CA ASP A 491 3.34 -27.04 -3.52
C ASP A 491 2.27 -25.93 -3.49
N SER A 492 2.54 -24.87 -2.73
CA SER A 492 1.62 -23.74 -2.57
C SER A 492 2.42 -22.47 -2.36
N GLY A 493 2.25 -21.52 -3.28
CA GLY A 493 2.86 -20.19 -3.13
C GLY A 493 2.29 -19.44 -1.92
N TRP A 494 1.01 -19.68 -1.61
CA TRP A 494 0.34 -19.14 -0.41
C TRP A 494 0.96 -19.66 0.89
N ALA A 495 1.26 -20.96 0.97
CA ALA A 495 1.97 -21.54 2.11
C ALA A 495 3.42 -21.06 2.19
N GLY A 496 4.11 -20.95 1.04
CA GLY A 496 5.45 -20.36 0.98
C GLY A 496 5.48 -18.94 1.52
N LEU A 497 4.45 -18.13 1.25
CA LEU A 497 4.36 -16.77 1.80
C LEU A 497 4.10 -16.77 3.31
N ARG A 498 3.25 -17.66 3.82
CA ARG A 498 3.05 -17.83 5.27
C ARG A 498 4.36 -18.19 5.97
N GLU A 499 5.19 -19.01 5.32
CA GLU A 499 6.51 -19.38 5.81
C GLU A 499 7.48 -18.20 5.76
N ALA A 500 7.51 -17.40 4.69
CA ALA A 500 8.31 -16.17 4.64
C ALA A 500 7.94 -15.19 5.77
N GLN A 501 6.64 -14.99 6.02
CA GLN A 501 6.15 -14.18 7.15
C GLN A 501 6.59 -14.74 8.51
N ARG A 502 6.51 -16.07 8.70
CA ARG A 502 6.97 -16.75 9.92
C ARG A 502 8.48 -16.61 10.10
N ALA A 503 9.26 -16.81 9.05
CA ALA A 503 10.71 -16.77 9.07
C ALA A 503 11.24 -15.38 9.45
N VAL A 504 10.68 -14.31 8.87
CA VAL A 504 11.04 -12.93 9.22
C VAL A 504 10.67 -12.63 10.67
N ALA A 505 9.48 -13.03 11.13
CA ALA A 505 9.09 -12.83 12.52
C ALA A 505 9.99 -13.59 13.50
N ALA A 506 10.39 -14.82 13.17
CA ALA A 506 11.28 -15.63 14.00
C ALA A 506 12.73 -15.12 14.03
N ALA A 507 13.17 -14.42 12.99
CA ALA A 507 14.54 -13.90 12.88
C ALA A 507 14.78 -12.63 13.71
N ASP A 508 13.73 -11.98 14.21
CA ASP A 508 13.81 -10.68 14.86
C ASP A 508 13.01 -10.64 16.17
N PRO A 509 13.66 -10.47 17.34
CA PRO A 509 13.00 -10.49 18.64
C PRO A 509 12.05 -9.31 18.89
N SER A 510 12.06 -8.27 18.05
CA SER A 510 11.09 -7.16 18.09
C SER A 510 10.00 -7.29 17.03
N THR A 511 9.89 -8.46 16.40
CA THR A 511 8.81 -8.81 15.47
C THR A 511 8.09 -10.05 15.98
N GLY A 512 6.77 -10.11 15.81
CA GLY A 512 5.97 -11.28 16.15
C GLY A 512 4.93 -11.61 15.09
N LEU A 513 4.47 -12.86 15.10
CA LEU A 513 3.53 -13.40 14.13
C LEU A 513 2.12 -13.46 14.72
N ILE A 514 1.13 -12.94 13.98
CA ILE A 514 -0.29 -13.06 14.31
C ILE A 514 -0.87 -14.15 13.40
N VAL A 515 -1.05 -15.35 13.95
CA VAL A 515 -1.55 -16.52 13.21
C VAL A 515 -3.03 -16.33 12.86
N SER A 516 -3.39 -16.59 11.61
CA SER A 516 -4.74 -16.35 11.05
C SER A 516 -5.31 -17.54 10.27
N VAL A 517 -4.58 -18.64 10.17
CA VAL A 517 -4.91 -19.77 9.28
C VAL A 517 -6.28 -20.40 9.58
N ASP A 518 -6.73 -20.37 10.82
CA ASP A 518 -8.02 -20.86 11.30
C ASP A 518 -9.15 -19.81 11.24
N ALA A 519 -8.81 -18.54 11.04
CA ALA A 519 -9.75 -17.42 10.94
C ALA A 519 -10.07 -17.04 9.48
N GLY A 520 -9.63 -17.86 8.50
CA GLY A 520 -9.89 -17.62 7.08
C GLY A 520 -11.12 -18.34 6.52
N ASN A 521 -11.23 -18.30 5.19
CA ASN A 521 -12.29 -18.97 4.45
C ASN A 521 -11.77 -19.42 3.08
N ALA A 522 -11.82 -20.73 2.80
CA ALA A 522 -11.38 -21.30 1.52
C ALA A 522 -12.04 -20.66 0.28
N ARG A 523 -13.23 -20.06 0.42
CA ARG A 523 -14.00 -19.46 -0.68
C ARG A 523 -14.03 -17.94 -0.67
N ASP A 524 -13.48 -17.31 0.35
CA ASP A 524 -13.51 -15.86 0.51
C ASP A 524 -12.17 -15.37 1.05
N ILE A 525 -11.44 -14.66 0.19
CA ILE A 525 -10.13 -14.10 0.51
C ILE A 525 -10.22 -13.01 1.59
N HIS A 526 -11.41 -12.48 1.85
CA HIS A 526 -11.69 -11.43 2.83
C HIS A 526 -12.61 -11.93 3.96
N PRO A 527 -12.15 -12.87 4.81
CA PRO A 527 -12.95 -13.43 5.89
C PRO A 527 -13.43 -12.34 6.86
N ALA A 528 -14.71 -12.35 7.20
CA ALA A 528 -15.34 -11.28 7.99
C ALA A 528 -15.02 -11.30 9.50
N ASP A 529 -14.48 -12.40 10.02
CA ASP A 529 -14.12 -12.52 11.45
C ASP A 529 -12.80 -11.79 11.74
N LYS A 530 -12.85 -10.46 11.74
CA LYS A 530 -11.71 -9.61 12.09
C LYS A 530 -11.52 -9.44 13.59
N LEU A 531 -12.52 -9.82 14.40
CA LEU A 531 -12.46 -9.69 15.86
C LEU A 531 -11.37 -10.59 16.45
N VAL A 532 -11.34 -11.87 16.07
CA VAL A 532 -10.33 -12.81 16.55
C VAL A 532 -8.90 -12.36 16.18
N LEU A 533 -8.73 -11.77 14.99
CA LEU A 533 -7.43 -11.23 14.57
C LEU A 533 -7.02 -10.01 15.38
N GLY A 534 -7.96 -9.08 15.66
CA GLY A 534 -7.71 -7.96 16.55
C GLY A 534 -7.28 -8.41 17.95
N GLN A 535 -7.94 -9.42 18.51
CA GLN A 535 -7.59 -10.00 19.82
C GLN A 535 -6.20 -10.65 19.84
N ARG A 536 -5.83 -11.36 18.78
CA ARG A 536 -4.48 -11.93 18.64
C ARG A 536 -3.41 -10.86 18.47
N ALA A 537 -3.70 -9.81 17.71
CA ALA A 537 -2.81 -8.65 17.61
C ALA A 537 -2.62 -7.96 18.97
N ALA A 538 -3.69 -7.82 19.76
CA ALA A 538 -3.62 -7.23 21.10
C ALA A 538 -2.83 -8.10 22.07
N ARG A 539 -3.04 -9.42 22.04
CA ARG A 539 -2.24 -10.41 22.77
C ARG A 539 -0.76 -10.31 22.42
N LEU A 540 -0.40 -10.27 21.13
CA LEU A 540 0.99 -10.09 20.71
C LEU A 540 1.58 -8.77 21.23
N MET A 541 0.86 -7.66 21.11
CA MET A 541 1.40 -6.36 21.53
C MET A 541 1.54 -6.25 23.05
N ARG A 542 0.70 -6.94 23.84
CA ARG A 542 0.89 -7.04 25.29
C ARG A 542 2.22 -7.67 25.67
N ASP A 543 2.61 -8.73 24.96
CA ASP A 543 3.94 -9.32 25.11
C ASP A 543 5.03 -8.38 24.58
N LEU A 544 5.00 -8.10 23.27
CA LEU A 544 6.12 -7.47 22.56
C LEU A 544 6.32 -5.98 22.91
N ALA A 545 5.23 -5.23 23.13
CA ALA A 545 5.27 -3.77 23.35
C ALA A 545 5.07 -3.35 24.80
N TYR A 546 4.50 -4.22 25.64
CA TYR A 546 4.25 -3.94 27.07
C TYR A 546 4.97 -4.91 28.02
N GLY A 547 5.68 -5.92 27.51
CA GLY A 547 6.48 -6.86 28.30
C GLY A 547 5.64 -7.73 29.24
N GLN A 548 4.38 -7.98 28.89
CA GLN A 548 3.53 -8.89 29.65
C GLN A 548 3.83 -10.34 29.26
N ASP A 549 4.06 -11.21 30.24
CA ASP A 549 4.29 -12.64 30.01
C ASP A 549 2.98 -13.32 29.58
N VAL A 550 2.68 -13.27 28.27
CA VAL A 550 1.50 -13.86 27.66
C VAL A 550 1.87 -14.62 26.39
N ALA A 551 1.66 -15.94 26.40
CA ALA A 551 1.86 -16.78 25.23
C ALA A 551 1.01 -16.31 24.03
N THR A 552 1.60 -16.24 22.85
CA THR A 552 0.97 -15.75 21.62
C THR A 552 0.45 -16.84 20.68
N GLY A 553 0.75 -18.11 21.00
CA GLY A 553 0.30 -19.32 20.31
C GLY A 553 1.48 -20.12 19.76
N PRO A 554 1.35 -21.44 19.54
CA PRO A 554 2.51 -22.28 19.22
C PRO A 554 3.23 -21.87 17.93
N ILE A 555 4.55 -21.61 18.02
CA ILE A 555 5.41 -21.35 16.87
C ILE A 555 6.52 -22.39 16.85
N ALA A 556 6.60 -23.17 15.77
CA ALA A 556 7.65 -24.18 15.62
C ALA A 556 9.03 -23.50 15.45
N THR A 557 10.01 -23.95 16.23
CA THR A 557 11.37 -23.39 16.27
C THR A 557 12.42 -24.32 15.66
N SER A 558 12.23 -25.62 15.78
CA SER A 558 13.18 -26.61 15.25
C SER A 558 12.49 -27.94 14.91
N ALA A 559 13.11 -28.70 14.02
CA ALA A 559 12.80 -30.10 13.77
C ALA A 559 14.10 -30.90 13.89
N THR A 560 14.22 -31.76 14.90
CA THR A 560 15.46 -32.49 15.21
C THR A 560 15.24 -34.00 15.18
N ALA A 561 16.06 -34.70 14.41
CA ALA A 561 16.09 -36.15 14.35
C ALA A 561 16.84 -36.73 15.56
N ARG A 562 16.14 -37.53 16.37
CA ARG A 562 16.66 -38.18 17.56
C ARG A 562 15.93 -39.48 17.85
N ASP A 563 16.67 -40.54 18.23
CA ASP A 563 16.11 -41.79 18.76
C ASP A 563 15.02 -42.46 17.88
N GLY A 564 15.17 -42.38 16.54
CA GLY A 564 14.19 -42.93 15.58
C GLY A 564 12.94 -42.08 15.40
N LYS A 565 13.01 -40.80 15.79
CA LYS A 565 11.94 -39.82 15.69
C LYS A 565 12.45 -38.51 15.10
N ILE A 566 11.52 -37.70 14.62
CA ILE A 566 11.71 -36.25 14.47
C ILE A 566 10.91 -35.56 15.58
N ILE A 567 11.59 -34.74 16.37
CA ILE A 567 11.00 -33.89 17.41
C ILE A 567 10.85 -32.49 16.84
N VAL A 568 9.62 -31.99 16.74
CA VAL A 568 9.35 -30.60 16.40
C VAL A 568 9.07 -29.83 17.69
N SER A 569 9.93 -28.88 18.02
CA SER A 569 9.78 -28.05 19.23
C SER A 569 9.04 -26.75 18.91
N PHE A 570 8.25 -26.28 19.87
CA PHE A 570 7.47 -25.06 19.76
C PHE A 570 7.74 -24.14 20.95
N ASP A 571 7.85 -22.84 20.63
CA ASP A 571 7.77 -21.76 21.62
C ASP A 571 6.33 -21.24 21.69
N GLU A 572 6.07 -20.30 22.62
CA GLU A 572 4.78 -19.60 22.75
C GLU A 572 3.57 -20.51 23.00
N VAL A 573 3.80 -21.74 23.49
CA VAL A 573 2.76 -22.70 23.86
C VAL A 573 2.16 -22.33 25.21
N ASN A 574 0.84 -22.10 25.24
CA ASN A 574 0.13 -21.95 26.50
C ASN A 574 -0.35 -23.31 27.01
N GLY A 575 0.28 -23.84 28.06
CA GLY A 575 -0.02 -25.19 28.56
C GLY A 575 0.71 -26.27 27.76
N ALA A 576 -0.02 -27.13 27.06
CA ALA A 576 0.53 -28.15 26.16
C ALA A 576 -0.08 -28.06 24.76
N LEU A 577 0.57 -28.69 23.77
CA LEU A 577 0.01 -28.92 22.45
C LEU A 577 -1.18 -29.88 22.53
N SER A 578 -2.26 -29.50 21.88
CA SER A 578 -3.51 -30.24 21.79
C SER A 578 -3.95 -30.41 20.33
N VAL A 579 -4.58 -31.54 20.03
CA VAL A 579 -5.12 -31.83 18.70
C VAL A 579 -6.64 -31.81 18.75
N ILE A 580 -7.26 -30.95 17.95
CA ILE A 580 -8.71 -30.84 17.86
C ILE A 580 -9.25 -31.82 16.81
N GLY A 581 -10.23 -32.64 17.17
CA GLY A 581 -10.94 -33.52 16.24
C GLY A 581 -10.21 -34.82 15.87
N GLY A 582 -9.11 -35.17 16.55
CA GLY A 582 -8.34 -36.39 16.29
C GLY A 582 -7.26 -36.66 17.33
N THR A 583 -6.40 -37.64 17.07
CA THR A 583 -5.24 -38.01 17.92
C THR A 583 -3.89 -37.62 17.31
N SER A 584 -3.90 -37.04 16.10
CA SER A 584 -2.73 -36.58 15.35
C SER A 584 -3.11 -35.31 14.59
N PRO A 585 -2.21 -34.32 14.45
CA PRO A 585 -2.47 -33.15 13.63
C PRO A 585 -2.75 -33.57 12.17
N ASN A 586 -3.74 -32.93 11.55
CA ASN A 586 -3.97 -33.01 10.11
C ASN A 586 -2.95 -32.15 9.37
N ALA A 587 -2.71 -32.46 8.10
CA ALA A 587 -1.82 -31.68 7.23
C ALA A 587 -0.38 -31.52 7.77
N LEU A 588 0.09 -32.49 8.56
CA LEU A 588 1.51 -32.64 8.90
C LEU A 588 2.16 -33.51 7.82
N GLU A 589 3.20 -32.99 7.20
CA GLU A 589 3.86 -33.58 6.04
C GLU A 589 5.34 -33.85 6.35
N LEU A 590 5.83 -35.01 5.90
CA LEU A 590 7.25 -35.28 5.78
C LEU A 590 7.60 -35.23 4.30
N CYS A 591 8.60 -34.42 3.96
CA CYS A 591 9.08 -34.16 2.60
C CYS A 591 10.54 -34.59 2.48
N PRO A 592 10.83 -35.88 2.21
CA PRO A 592 12.20 -36.34 2.02
C PRO A 592 12.84 -35.73 0.77
N ALA A 593 14.16 -35.57 0.76
CA ALA A 593 14.85 -34.90 -0.36
C ALA A 593 14.64 -35.58 -1.73
N ASP A 594 14.52 -36.92 -1.74
CA ASP A 594 14.42 -37.73 -2.96
C ASP A 594 13.05 -38.43 -3.12
N GLU A 595 12.07 -38.13 -2.27
CA GLU A 595 10.73 -38.73 -2.31
C GLU A 595 9.64 -37.65 -2.27
N PRO A 596 8.46 -37.89 -2.88
CA PRO A 596 7.32 -36.98 -2.72
C PRO A 596 6.95 -36.80 -1.25
N CYS A 597 6.54 -35.58 -0.90
CA CYS A 597 5.93 -35.29 0.39
C CYS A 597 4.75 -36.22 0.67
N ARG A 598 4.60 -36.65 1.92
CA ARG A 598 3.47 -37.46 2.39
C ARG A 598 2.96 -36.97 3.73
N TYR A 599 1.66 -37.12 3.97
CA TYR A 599 1.12 -36.92 5.31
C TYR A 599 1.63 -37.99 6.27
N VAL A 600 1.96 -37.55 7.48
CA VAL A 600 2.46 -38.39 8.57
C VAL A 600 1.64 -38.14 9.84
N THR A 601 1.67 -39.12 10.74
CA THR A 601 1.06 -38.98 12.06
C THR A 601 2.09 -38.56 13.09
N ALA A 602 1.66 -37.78 14.08
CA ALA A 602 2.49 -37.39 15.22
C ALA A 602 1.71 -37.49 16.53
N SER A 603 2.42 -37.67 17.63
CA SER A 603 1.90 -37.51 18.98
C SER A 603 2.38 -36.18 19.59
N THR A 604 1.55 -35.56 20.43
CA THR A 604 1.98 -34.41 21.24
C THR A 604 2.69 -34.90 22.52
N ASN A 605 3.74 -34.19 22.94
CA ASN A 605 4.44 -34.41 24.19
C ASN A 605 4.78 -33.04 24.81
N GLY A 606 3.88 -32.52 25.67
CA GLY A 606 4.03 -31.17 26.22
C GLY A 606 3.98 -30.13 25.11
N SER A 607 5.05 -29.37 24.92
CA SER A 607 5.22 -28.37 23.87
C SER A 607 5.64 -28.94 22.52
N ASP A 608 5.95 -30.23 22.44
CA ASP A 608 6.61 -30.82 21.27
C ASP A 608 5.67 -31.75 20.49
N LEU A 609 5.95 -31.90 19.19
CA LEU A 609 5.42 -33.00 18.38
C LEU A 609 6.50 -34.06 18.17
N GLU A 610 6.09 -35.32 18.23
CA GLU A 610 6.96 -36.46 17.94
C GLU A 610 6.43 -37.23 16.72
N ILE A 611 7.25 -37.34 15.68
CA ILE A 611 6.99 -38.12 14.47
C ILE A 611 7.88 -39.36 14.49
N ASP A 612 7.29 -40.55 14.64
CA ASP A 612 8.04 -41.81 14.57
C ASP A 612 8.44 -42.10 13.11
N THR A 613 9.74 -42.00 12.78
CA THR A 613 10.26 -42.20 11.41
C THR A 613 11.76 -42.43 11.39
N ASP A 614 12.21 -43.34 10.53
CA ASP A 614 13.63 -43.51 10.18
C ASP A 614 14.08 -42.60 9.01
N VAL A 615 13.12 -41.94 8.34
CA VAL A 615 13.38 -41.01 7.24
C VAL A 615 13.55 -39.61 7.81
N ILE A 616 14.81 -39.18 7.91
CA ILE A 616 15.22 -37.94 8.57
C ILE A 616 15.88 -36.92 7.64
N ASP A 617 16.11 -37.29 6.37
CA ASP A 617 16.70 -36.40 5.37
C ASP A 617 15.59 -35.68 4.61
N GLY A 618 15.32 -34.42 4.95
CA GLY A 618 14.29 -33.62 4.30
C GLY A 618 13.72 -32.52 5.18
N GLU A 619 12.46 -32.18 4.93
CA GLU A 619 11.72 -31.10 5.58
C GLU A 619 10.45 -31.67 6.26
N VAL A 620 10.08 -31.10 7.42
CA VAL A 620 8.76 -31.29 8.01
C VAL A 620 7.94 -30.04 7.77
N ARG A 621 6.74 -30.21 7.22
CA ARG A 621 5.81 -29.12 6.95
C ARG A 621 4.52 -29.32 7.71
N TYR A 622 3.90 -28.22 8.14
CA TYR A 622 2.57 -28.24 8.74
C TYR A 622 1.69 -27.20 8.07
N CYS A 623 0.49 -27.62 7.65
CA CYS A 623 -0.49 -26.76 6.98
C CYS A 623 0.02 -26.10 5.70
N TRP A 624 0.77 -26.86 4.88
CA TRP A 624 1.37 -26.39 3.63
C TRP A 624 0.42 -26.49 2.43
N ALA A 625 -0.63 -25.66 2.42
CA ALA A 625 -1.54 -25.51 1.29
C ALA A 625 -2.19 -24.12 1.27
N ASP A 626 -2.93 -23.79 0.21
CA ASP A 626 -3.69 -22.54 0.12
C ASP A 626 -4.75 -22.49 1.25
N ALA A 627 -5.58 -23.54 1.34
CA ALA A 627 -6.60 -23.70 2.36
C ALA A 627 -6.50 -25.03 3.13
N PRO A 628 -5.53 -25.19 4.04
CA PRO A 628 -5.37 -26.40 4.85
C PRO A 628 -6.41 -26.46 5.97
N ILE A 629 -6.66 -27.68 6.47
CA ILE A 629 -7.41 -27.90 7.71
C ILE A 629 -6.41 -28.16 8.83
N CYS A 630 -6.11 -27.11 9.60
CA CYS A 630 -5.16 -27.14 10.71
C CYS A 630 -5.84 -27.55 12.01
N THR A 631 -5.31 -28.55 12.69
CA THR A 631 -5.91 -29.12 13.91
C THR A 631 -5.01 -29.11 15.14
N LEU A 632 -3.80 -28.56 15.04
CA LEU A 632 -2.88 -28.37 16.16
C LEU A 632 -3.09 -27.01 16.81
N TYR A 633 -3.33 -27.02 18.11
CA TYR A 633 -3.56 -25.86 18.96
C TYR A 633 -2.78 -26.04 20.27
N ASP A 634 -2.79 -25.04 21.13
CA ASP A 634 -2.47 -25.22 22.55
C ASP A 634 -3.73 -25.52 23.38
N ASP A 635 -3.57 -25.70 24.70
CA ASP A 635 -4.68 -25.97 25.63
C ASP A 635 -5.65 -24.80 25.80
N PHE A 636 -5.28 -23.61 25.32
CA PHE A 636 -6.08 -22.38 25.41
C PHE A 636 -6.72 -21.99 24.07
N GLY A 637 -6.58 -22.83 23.05
CA GLY A 637 -7.22 -22.68 21.76
C GLY A 637 -6.52 -21.70 20.82
N LEU A 638 -5.24 -21.42 21.02
CA LEU A 638 -4.43 -20.71 20.02
C LEU A 638 -3.91 -21.69 18.97
N PRO A 639 -4.09 -21.41 17.67
CA PRO A 639 -3.63 -22.30 16.60
C PRO A 639 -2.11 -22.29 16.50
N ALA A 640 -1.52 -23.45 16.23
CA ALA A 640 -0.11 -23.52 15.84
C ALA A 640 0.09 -22.85 14.47
N ALA A 641 1.14 -22.03 14.37
CA ALA A 641 1.52 -21.42 13.10
C ALA A 641 1.90 -22.52 12.07
N PRO A 642 1.41 -22.45 10.81
CA PRO A 642 1.99 -23.18 9.69
C PRO A 642 3.49 -22.95 9.58
N PHE A 643 4.24 -23.99 9.24
CA PHE A 643 5.70 -23.93 9.14
C PHE A 643 6.24 -24.91 8.08
N GLY A 644 7.44 -24.62 7.59
CA GLY A 644 8.34 -25.56 6.93
C GLY A 644 9.71 -25.55 7.61
N LEU A 645 10.19 -26.69 8.11
CA LEU A 645 11.45 -26.78 8.85
C LEU A 645 12.32 -27.92 8.32
N MET A 646 13.56 -27.60 7.98
CA MET A 646 14.57 -28.61 7.63
C MET A 646 14.90 -29.45 8.86
N VAL A 647 14.93 -30.77 8.69
CA VAL A 647 15.27 -31.71 9.75
C VAL A 647 16.77 -31.64 10.03
N GLN A 648 17.11 -31.30 11.26
CA GLN A 648 18.48 -31.26 11.75
C GLN A 648 18.84 -32.57 12.43
N ARG A 649 20.08 -33.05 12.27
CA ARG A 649 20.58 -34.21 13.02
C ARG A 649 21.20 -33.72 14.33
N GLU A 650 20.86 -34.38 15.43
CA GLU A 650 21.50 -34.14 16.75
C GLU A 650 23.00 -34.48 16.75
#